data_AF-A0A6G1BV35-F1
#
_entry.id   AF-A0A6G1BV35-F1
#
_cell.length_a   1.000
_cell.length_b   1.000
_cell.length_c   1.000
_cell.angle_alpha   90.00
_cell.angle_beta   90.00
_cell.angle_gamma   90.00
#
_symmetry.space_group_name_H-M   'P 1'
#
loop_
_entity.id
_entity.type
_entity.pdbx_description
1 polymer ?
#
loop_
_entity_poly.entity_id
_entity_poly.type
_entity_poly.pdbx_seq_one_letter_code
_entity_poly.pdbx_strand_id
1 'polypeptide(L)'
;MAAFLLFLVVVLICAHGITGSATATPPPLPVLPVPSYAQLQWQVSEMALFLHFGPNTFTDSEWGTGRANPAVFAPSALDAGQWARVAAEGGFRRVVLTAKHHDGFCLWPSTLTNYSVAASPWKGGAGDVVGELAAAARTEGIGLGLYLSPWDRHEPVYGDTVAYNEHYMGQMTELLTRYGDVEEVWLDGAKGEGKDMDYMFDAWFALIHQLQQRVVIFSDAGPDTRWVGDEAGVAGYTCWSPFNKSMVTIGHNIPEYSQSGDPFGQDWVPAECDVSIRPVINREPTAEAVTALTAGFPADSLTDEEIEAGVVSDVGGIEQVNYILIRNHLLTRWRETFNSWLAKELLAPLIPPHCDHLLSAAYSFLVSHGYVNFGVAPAIKERLPKEPTRPNTAIVIGAGLAGLAAARQLVAFGFKVIVLEGRKRCGGRVYTKKMEGGGRSAAADLGGSVLTGTFGNPLGIVAKQLGLPMHKIRDKCPLYRPDGSPVDPEIDKKVEGTFNKLLDKASLLRASMGEMAMDVSLGAALETLRQTDGGVSTEQEINLFNWHLANLEYANAGLLSKLSLAFWDQDDPYDMGGDHCFLPGGNGRLVVVNGGQVYEGDMALCTVPLGVLKNGGIKFVPELPQRKLDVAGGPLLMALVAGEAAYNFETTPPTDAVSSVSMNRKVLRSQILCKVFVLDGEQTPSV
;
A
#
# COMPACT_ATOMS: atom_id res chain seq x y z
N MET A 1 35.13 87.25 -2.92
CA MET A 1 34.51 86.19 -3.76
C MET A 1 35.52 85.18 -4.30
N ALA A 2 36.72 85.58 -4.76
CA ALA A 2 37.70 84.65 -5.33
C ALA A 2 38.24 83.56 -4.37
N ALA A 3 38.44 83.88 -3.08
CA ALA A 3 38.94 82.91 -2.10
C ALA A 3 37.89 81.83 -1.71
N PHE A 4 36.61 82.14 -1.83
CA PHE A 4 35.52 81.21 -1.50
C PHE A 4 35.28 80.20 -2.63
N LEU A 5 35.47 80.61 -3.89
CA LEU A 5 35.45 79.70 -5.04
C LEU A 5 36.64 78.74 -5.01
N LEU A 6 37.83 79.18 -4.62
CA LEU A 6 39.00 78.31 -4.56
C LEU A 6 38.86 77.22 -3.50
N PHE A 7 38.26 77.54 -2.35
CA PHE A 7 37.99 76.57 -1.29
C PHE A 7 36.93 75.54 -1.69
N LEU A 8 35.89 75.97 -2.42
CA LEU A 8 34.85 75.06 -2.92
C LEU A 8 35.40 74.10 -3.99
N VAL A 9 36.29 74.59 -4.87
CA VAL A 9 36.92 73.76 -5.91
C VAL A 9 37.90 72.75 -5.33
N VAL A 10 38.67 73.11 -4.29
CA VAL A 10 39.58 72.17 -3.61
C VAL A 10 38.80 71.10 -2.83
N VAL A 11 37.70 71.46 -2.18
CA VAL A 11 36.83 70.49 -1.48
C VAL A 11 36.12 69.56 -2.48
N LEU A 12 35.70 70.06 -3.65
CA LEU A 12 35.13 69.24 -4.71
C LEU A 12 36.14 68.29 -5.36
N ILE A 13 37.41 68.70 -5.53
CA ILE A 13 38.46 67.83 -6.07
C ILE A 13 38.90 66.78 -5.04
N CYS A 14 38.89 67.09 -3.74
CA CYS A 14 39.16 66.11 -2.68
C CYS A 14 37.98 65.15 -2.42
N ALA A 15 36.74 65.52 -2.76
CA ALA A 15 35.58 64.64 -2.67
C ALA A 15 35.42 63.70 -3.89
N HIS A 16 36.04 64.04 -5.03
CA HIS A 16 36.23 63.12 -6.16
C HIS A 16 37.57 62.42 -6.03
N GLY A 17 37.79 61.76 -4.88
CA GLY A 17 38.72 60.65 -4.86
C GLY A 17 38.35 59.76 -6.03
N ILE A 18 39.31 59.55 -6.94
CA ILE A 18 39.21 58.57 -8.01
C ILE A 18 39.08 57.23 -7.29
N THR A 19 37.86 56.87 -6.92
CA THR A 19 37.49 55.47 -6.72
C THR A 19 37.68 54.89 -8.11
N GLY A 20 38.84 54.30 -8.35
CA GLY A 20 39.00 53.42 -9.49
C GLY A 20 37.79 52.51 -9.44
N SER A 21 36.89 52.67 -10.43
CA SER A 21 35.81 51.72 -10.63
C SER A 21 36.55 50.41 -10.83
N ALA A 22 36.63 49.60 -9.78
CA ALA A 22 37.09 48.24 -9.90
C ALA A 22 36.18 47.67 -10.98
N THR A 23 36.74 47.45 -12.17
CA THR A 23 36.05 46.73 -13.22
C THR A 23 35.68 45.42 -12.57
N ALA A 24 34.39 45.25 -12.24
CA ALA A 24 33.91 44.09 -11.52
C ALA A 24 34.44 42.88 -12.28
N THR A 25 35.29 42.10 -11.63
CA THR A 25 35.83 40.88 -12.23
C THR A 25 34.60 40.05 -12.61
N PRO A 26 34.40 39.74 -13.91
CA PRO A 26 33.23 38.97 -14.31
C PRO A 26 33.24 37.67 -13.51
N PRO A 27 32.07 37.21 -13.05
CA PRO A 27 32.00 35.97 -12.29
C PRO A 27 32.63 34.83 -13.11
N PRO A 28 33.25 33.84 -12.44
CA PRO A 28 33.79 32.69 -13.14
C PRO A 28 32.70 32.00 -13.96
N LEU A 29 33.08 31.43 -15.11
CA LEU A 29 32.15 30.65 -15.91
C LEU A 29 31.58 29.50 -15.07
N PRO A 30 30.26 29.28 -15.09
CA PRO A 30 29.65 28.21 -14.32
C PRO A 30 30.13 26.84 -14.83
N VAL A 31 30.43 25.94 -13.89
CA VAL A 31 30.87 24.55 -14.17
C VAL A 31 29.67 23.60 -14.31
N LEU A 32 28.54 23.96 -13.68
CA LEU A 32 27.26 23.26 -13.71
C LEU A 32 26.20 24.13 -14.39
N PRO A 33 25.09 23.56 -14.89
CA PRO A 33 24.02 24.36 -15.45
C PRO A 33 23.48 25.36 -14.41
N VAL A 34 23.10 26.56 -14.87
CA VAL A 34 22.53 27.63 -14.05
C VAL A 34 21.12 27.93 -14.51
N PRO A 35 20.20 28.34 -13.61
CA PRO A 35 18.84 28.66 -13.99
C PRO A 35 18.77 29.80 -15.00
N SER A 36 17.82 29.69 -15.93
CA SER A 36 17.37 30.84 -16.71
C SER A 36 16.72 31.90 -15.80
N TYR A 37 16.56 33.12 -16.30
CA TYR A 37 15.84 34.15 -15.54
C TYR A 37 14.41 33.70 -15.17
N ALA A 38 13.69 33.06 -16.11
CA ALA A 38 12.34 32.56 -15.88
C ALA A 38 12.31 31.47 -14.80
N GLN A 39 13.22 30.49 -14.86
CA GLN A 39 13.35 29.44 -13.83
C GLN A 39 13.70 30.01 -12.46
N LEU A 40 14.55 31.04 -12.40
CA LEU A 40 14.88 31.69 -11.14
C LEU A 40 13.69 32.46 -10.55
N GLN A 41 12.92 33.16 -11.38
CA GLN A 41 11.69 33.83 -10.92
C GLN A 41 10.65 32.82 -10.45
N TRP A 42 10.47 31.73 -11.20
CA TRP A 42 9.65 30.59 -10.80
C TRP A 42 10.07 30.04 -9.45
N GLN A 43 11.36 29.80 -9.23
CA GLN A 43 11.87 29.24 -7.97
C GLN A 43 11.67 30.18 -6.78
N VAL A 44 11.86 31.49 -6.98
CA VAL A 44 11.60 32.53 -5.96
C VAL A 44 10.10 32.72 -5.70
N SER A 45 9.24 32.27 -6.61
CA SER A 45 7.79 32.35 -6.43
C SER A 45 7.27 31.35 -5.38
N GLU A 46 8.03 30.29 -5.12
CA GLU A 46 7.81 29.20 -4.14
C GLU A 46 6.51 28.41 -4.32
N MET A 47 5.35 29.06 -4.28
CA MET A 47 4.03 28.42 -4.27
C MET A 47 3.12 28.97 -5.37
N ALA A 48 2.41 28.05 -6.04
CA ALA A 48 1.31 28.34 -6.95
C ALA A 48 0.03 27.62 -6.50
N LEU A 49 -1.13 28.21 -6.78
CA LEU A 49 -2.43 27.60 -6.51
C LEU A 49 -2.99 26.98 -7.80
N PHE A 50 -3.10 25.64 -7.82
CA PHE A 50 -3.64 24.90 -8.97
C PHE A 50 -5.16 24.78 -8.87
N LEU A 51 -5.86 25.25 -9.90
CA LEU A 51 -7.32 25.29 -9.99
C LEU A 51 -7.81 24.29 -11.03
N HIS A 52 -8.36 23.17 -10.57
CA HIS A 52 -9.08 22.23 -11.41
C HIS A 52 -10.58 22.58 -11.43
N PHE A 53 -11.06 23.04 -12.58
CA PHE A 53 -12.44 23.44 -12.79
C PHE A 53 -12.89 23.07 -14.21
N GLY A 54 -14.10 22.50 -14.37
CA GLY A 54 -14.60 22.08 -15.68
C GLY A 54 -15.90 21.30 -15.59
N PRO A 55 -16.37 20.66 -16.67
CA PRO A 55 -17.58 19.81 -16.65
C PRO A 55 -17.52 18.74 -15.56
N ASN A 56 -16.33 18.21 -15.29
CA ASN A 56 -16.02 17.24 -14.23
C ASN A 56 -16.45 17.72 -12.84
N THR A 57 -16.41 19.04 -12.59
CA THR A 57 -16.91 19.65 -11.34
C THR A 57 -18.43 19.49 -11.16
N PHE A 58 -19.17 19.38 -12.27
CA PHE A 58 -20.64 19.27 -12.26
C PHE A 58 -21.13 17.83 -12.44
N THR A 59 -20.31 16.96 -13.02
CA THR A 59 -20.61 15.53 -13.19
C THR A 59 -20.08 14.67 -12.05
N ASP A 60 -19.33 15.25 -11.10
CA ASP A 60 -18.67 14.55 -9.99
C ASP A 60 -17.80 13.37 -10.47
N SER A 61 -17.10 13.59 -11.59
CA SER A 61 -16.24 12.60 -12.24
C SER A 61 -14.82 13.10 -12.24
N GLU A 62 -13.88 12.30 -11.77
CA GLU A 62 -12.45 12.65 -11.80
C GLU A 62 -11.95 12.75 -13.26
N TRP A 63 -12.32 11.78 -14.11
CA TRP A 63 -11.89 11.69 -15.51
C TRP A 63 -13.09 11.76 -16.46
N GLY A 64 -13.40 12.95 -16.98
CA GLY A 64 -14.55 13.14 -17.87
C GLY A 64 -14.48 12.34 -19.17
N THR A 65 -15.62 11.84 -19.64
CA THR A 65 -15.70 10.91 -20.79
C THR A 65 -15.42 11.53 -22.16
N GLY A 66 -15.30 12.85 -22.25
CA GLY A 66 -15.30 13.62 -23.49
C GLY A 66 -16.65 13.68 -24.22
N ARG A 67 -17.71 13.16 -23.60
CA ARG A 67 -19.07 13.10 -24.19
C ARG A 67 -20.13 13.80 -23.37
N ALA A 68 -19.74 14.48 -22.28
CA ALA A 68 -20.69 15.23 -21.48
C ALA A 68 -21.34 16.32 -22.33
N ASN A 69 -22.61 16.63 -22.09
CA ASN A 69 -23.24 17.73 -22.81
C ASN A 69 -22.64 19.06 -22.31
N PRO A 70 -22.15 19.96 -23.17
CA PRO A 70 -21.66 21.29 -22.77
C PRO A 70 -22.60 22.06 -21.85
N ALA A 71 -23.91 21.79 -21.94
CA ALA A 71 -24.93 22.40 -21.09
C ALA A 71 -24.77 22.10 -19.58
N VAL A 72 -24.04 21.04 -19.23
CA VAL A 72 -23.74 20.68 -17.84
C VAL A 72 -22.82 21.72 -17.18
N PHE A 73 -21.92 22.33 -17.95
CA PHE A 73 -21.07 23.39 -17.45
C PHE A 73 -21.89 24.69 -17.35
N ALA A 74 -22.46 24.99 -16.19
CA ALA A 74 -23.29 26.18 -16.01
C ALA A 74 -23.12 26.80 -14.61
N PRO A 75 -21.93 27.35 -14.29
CA PRO A 75 -21.70 27.92 -12.97
C PRO A 75 -22.59 29.14 -12.72
N SER A 76 -23.32 29.12 -11.60
CA SER A 76 -24.28 30.18 -11.23
C SER A 76 -23.63 31.36 -10.51
N ALA A 77 -22.47 31.16 -9.88
CA ALA A 77 -21.81 32.15 -9.01
C ALA A 77 -20.29 32.15 -9.18
N LEU A 78 -19.78 31.90 -10.39
CA LEU A 78 -18.34 31.96 -10.67
C LEU A 78 -17.81 33.38 -10.41
N ASP A 79 -16.78 33.48 -9.58
CA ASP A 79 -16.02 34.71 -9.32
C ASP A 79 -14.51 34.37 -9.33
N ALA A 80 -13.88 34.49 -10.50
CA ALA A 80 -12.44 34.29 -10.64
C ALA A 80 -11.63 35.37 -9.86
N GLY A 81 -12.23 36.53 -9.60
CA GLY A 81 -11.67 37.56 -8.73
C GLY A 81 -11.52 37.08 -7.28
N GLN A 82 -12.49 36.31 -6.80
CA GLN A 82 -12.38 35.67 -5.48
C GLN A 82 -11.26 34.63 -5.44
N TRP A 83 -11.05 33.85 -6.51
CA TRP A 83 -9.94 32.90 -6.59
C TRP A 83 -8.58 33.61 -6.54
N ALA A 84 -8.39 34.65 -7.36
CA ALA A 84 -7.15 35.41 -7.38
C ALA A 84 -6.89 36.14 -6.05
N ARG A 85 -7.91 36.75 -5.44
CA ARG A 85 -7.77 37.39 -4.13
C ARG A 85 -7.32 36.40 -3.06
N VAL A 86 -7.97 35.24 -2.99
CA VAL A 86 -7.62 34.21 -2.00
C VAL A 86 -6.20 33.69 -2.23
N ALA A 87 -5.79 33.52 -3.49
CA ALA A 87 -4.41 33.14 -3.80
C ALA A 87 -3.41 34.20 -3.31
N ALA A 88 -3.64 35.48 -3.62
CA ALA A 88 -2.78 36.59 -3.20
C ALA A 88 -2.73 36.75 -1.67
N GLU A 89 -3.89 36.73 -1.00
CA GLU A 89 -4.01 36.79 0.46
C GLU A 89 -3.36 35.57 1.15
N GLY A 90 -3.42 34.41 0.50
CA GLY A 90 -2.76 33.18 0.93
C GLY A 90 -1.25 33.14 0.71
N GLY A 91 -0.68 34.17 0.09
CA GLY A 91 0.76 34.26 -0.20
C GLY A 91 1.22 33.52 -1.45
N PHE A 92 0.29 32.95 -2.24
CA PHE A 92 0.61 32.34 -3.53
C PHE A 92 0.97 33.44 -4.53
N ARG A 93 2.10 33.28 -5.21
CA ARG A 93 2.56 34.27 -6.19
C ARG A 93 1.97 34.05 -7.58
N ARG A 94 1.27 32.93 -7.78
CA ARG A 94 0.77 32.49 -9.08
C ARG A 94 -0.43 31.56 -8.92
N VAL A 95 -1.28 31.53 -9.93
CA VAL A 95 -2.40 30.59 -10.08
C VAL A 95 -2.22 29.79 -11.37
N VAL A 96 -2.52 28.50 -11.35
CA VAL A 96 -2.51 27.64 -12.56
C VAL A 96 -3.93 27.13 -12.80
N LEU A 97 -4.50 27.35 -13.97
CA LEU A 97 -5.85 26.89 -14.30
C LEU A 97 -5.82 25.72 -15.29
N THR A 98 -6.61 24.68 -15.02
CA THR A 98 -6.93 23.66 -16.03
C THR A 98 -7.76 24.25 -17.17
N ALA A 99 -7.11 24.86 -18.17
CA ALA A 99 -7.80 25.48 -19.30
C ALA A 99 -8.54 24.43 -20.15
N LYS A 100 -7.93 23.24 -20.30
CA LYS A 100 -8.54 22.04 -20.88
C LYS A 100 -7.99 20.80 -20.14
N HIS A 101 -8.88 19.95 -19.62
CA HIS A 101 -8.52 18.66 -19.06
C HIS A 101 -8.71 17.53 -20.09
N HIS A 102 -8.47 16.28 -19.72
CA HIS A 102 -8.52 15.12 -20.61
C HIS A 102 -9.86 14.91 -21.35
N ASP A 103 -10.97 15.41 -20.79
CA ASP A 103 -12.28 15.36 -21.45
C ASP A 103 -12.40 16.28 -22.66
N GLY A 104 -11.43 17.18 -22.90
CA GLY A 104 -11.37 18.03 -24.09
C GLY A 104 -12.16 19.33 -24.01
N PHE A 105 -12.93 19.57 -22.94
CA PHE A 105 -13.73 20.79 -22.82
C PHE A 105 -12.85 22.02 -22.56
N CYS A 106 -12.93 23.02 -23.44
CA CYS A 106 -12.15 24.25 -23.32
C CYS A 106 -12.88 25.31 -22.47
N LEU A 107 -12.20 25.83 -21.44
CA LEU A 107 -12.72 26.87 -20.54
C LEU A 107 -12.73 28.30 -21.13
N TRP A 108 -12.34 28.43 -22.40
CA TRP A 108 -12.35 29.66 -23.17
C TRP A 108 -13.08 29.45 -24.51
N PRO A 109 -13.57 30.51 -25.17
CA PRO A 109 -14.24 30.39 -26.47
C PRO A 109 -13.22 30.08 -27.58
N SER A 110 -12.79 28.82 -27.66
CA SER A 110 -11.86 28.35 -28.68
C SER A 110 -12.52 28.36 -30.06
N THR A 111 -11.74 28.77 -31.08
CA THR A 111 -12.18 28.73 -32.48
C THR A 111 -11.93 27.37 -33.14
N LEU A 112 -11.20 26.48 -32.46
CA LEU A 112 -10.73 25.20 -32.98
C LEU A 112 -11.61 24.01 -32.59
N THR A 113 -12.49 24.19 -31.61
CA THR A 113 -13.44 23.15 -31.19
C THR A 113 -14.80 23.76 -30.83
N ASN A 114 -15.87 23.01 -31.09
CA ASN A 114 -17.21 23.35 -30.61
C ASN A 114 -17.46 22.88 -29.17
N TYR A 115 -16.50 22.20 -28.55
CA TYR A 115 -16.60 21.67 -27.19
C TYR A 115 -15.90 22.60 -26.20
N SER A 116 -16.52 23.76 -25.99
CA SER A 116 -16.01 24.82 -25.14
C SER A 116 -17.13 25.55 -24.41
N VAL A 117 -16.78 26.50 -23.55
CA VAL A 117 -17.72 27.42 -22.91
C VAL A 117 -18.65 28.15 -23.89
N ALA A 118 -18.26 28.29 -25.17
CA ALA A 118 -19.11 28.87 -26.20
C ALA A 118 -20.36 28.02 -26.51
N ALA A 119 -20.30 26.71 -26.28
CA ALA A 119 -21.43 25.78 -26.44
C ALA A 119 -22.24 25.59 -25.15
N SER A 120 -21.85 26.25 -24.06
CA SER A 120 -22.55 26.19 -22.77
C SER A 120 -23.59 27.32 -22.64
N PRO A 121 -24.68 27.12 -21.87
CA PRO A 121 -25.64 28.18 -21.54
C PRO A 121 -25.06 29.23 -20.57
N TRP A 122 -23.90 28.99 -19.97
CA TRP A 122 -23.24 29.92 -19.06
C TRP A 122 -22.94 31.25 -19.75
N LYS A 123 -23.44 32.35 -19.17
CA LYS A 123 -23.40 33.70 -19.76
C LYS A 123 -23.87 33.72 -21.23
N GLY A 124 -24.81 32.85 -21.60
CA GLY A 124 -25.33 32.74 -22.96
C GLY A 124 -24.30 32.32 -24.01
N GLY A 125 -23.28 31.54 -23.63
CA GLY A 125 -22.18 31.13 -24.51
C GLY A 125 -21.10 32.19 -24.70
N ALA A 126 -21.19 33.33 -24.00
CA ALA A 126 -20.17 34.39 -24.05
C ALA A 126 -19.22 34.38 -22.85
N GLY A 127 -19.26 33.32 -22.02
CA GLY A 127 -18.36 33.17 -20.88
C GLY A 127 -16.93 32.85 -21.29
N ASP A 128 -15.97 33.26 -20.46
CA ASP A 128 -14.54 32.99 -20.66
C ASP A 128 -13.85 32.92 -19.29
N VAL A 129 -13.67 31.70 -18.77
CA VAL A 129 -13.07 31.51 -17.43
C VAL A 129 -11.59 31.90 -17.45
N VAL A 130 -10.88 31.56 -18.55
CA VAL A 130 -9.46 31.90 -18.72
C VAL A 130 -9.29 33.42 -18.73
N GLY A 131 -10.15 34.12 -19.47
CA GLY A 131 -10.16 35.59 -19.52
C GLY A 131 -10.48 36.24 -18.18
N GLU A 132 -11.48 35.73 -17.46
CA GLU A 132 -11.85 36.24 -16.13
C GLU A 132 -10.72 36.04 -15.10
N LEU A 133 -10.06 34.87 -15.11
CA LEU A 133 -8.93 34.60 -14.21
C LEU A 133 -7.69 35.42 -14.60
N ALA A 134 -7.38 35.56 -15.89
CA ALA A 134 -6.24 36.35 -16.36
C ALA A 134 -6.36 37.83 -15.95
N ALA A 135 -7.57 38.41 -16.06
CA ALA A 135 -7.85 39.76 -15.61
C ALA A 135 -7.75 39.89 -14.07
N ALA A 136 -8.25 38.90 -13.34
CA ALA A 136 -8.20 38.85 -11.88
C ALA A 136 -6.76 38.72 -11.35
N ALA A 137 -5.97 37.79 -11.88
CA ALA A 137 -4.57 37.59 -11.52
C ALA A 137 -3.75 38.88 -11.70
N ARG A 138 -3.95 39.58 -12.83
CA ARG A 138 -3.32 40.89 -13.10
C ARG A 138 -3.74 41.97 -12.10
N THR A 139 -5.00 41.97 -11.69
CA THR A 139 -5.54 42.94 -10.71
C THR A 139 -4.92 42.72 -9.33
N GLU A 140 -4.74 41.46 -8.93
CA GLU A 140 -4.17 41.08 -7.63
C GLU A 140 -2.63 41.03 -7.63
N GLY A 141 -1.99 41.20 -8.79
CA GLY A 141 -0.54 41.23 -8.93
C GLY A 141 0.13 39.86 -8.78
N ILE A 142 -0.57 38.77 -9.12
CA ILE A 142 -0.06 37.40 -9.12
C ILE A 142 0.06 36.86 -10.55
N GLY A 143 0.99 35.93 -10.77
CA GLY A 143 1.25 35.30 -12.06
C GLY A 143 0.10 34.41 -12.54
N LEU A 144 -0.05 34.30 -13.85
CA LEU A 144 -1.00 33.40 -14.52
C LEU A 144 -0.27 32.18 -15.09
N GLY A 145 -0.74 30.99 -14.76
CA GLY A 145 -0.35 29.72 -15.35
C GLY A 145 -1.54 29.00 -15.97
N LEU A 146 -1.28 28.20 -17.00
CA LEU A 146 -2.30 27.48 -17.77
C LEU A 146 -1.89 26.03 -17.98
N TYR A 147 -2.79 25.10 -17.66
CA TYR A 147 -2.67 23.70 -18.00
C TYR A 147 -3.51 23.36 -19.22
N LEU A 148 -2.88 22.76 -20.23
CA LEU A 148 -3.52 22.26 -21.44
C LEU A 148 -3.20 20.78 -21.61
N SER A 149 -4.14 19.91 -21.24
CA SER A 149 -4.01 18.46 -21.39
C SER A 149 -3.70 18.04 -22.84
N PRO A 150 -2.62 17.27 -23.05
CA PRO A 150 -2.34 16.62 -24.34
C PRO A 150 -3.33 15.53 -24.70
N TRP A 151 -3.83 14.77 -23.73
CA TRP A 151 -4.89 13.80 -23.99
C TRP A 151 -6.22 14.52 -24.22
N ASP A 152 -6.91 14.18 -25.31
CA ASP A 152 -8.21 14.76 -25.64
C ASP A 152 -9.19 13.67 -26.06
N ARG A 153 -10.17 13.41 -25.19
CA ARG A 153 -11.19 12.39 -25.39
C ARG A 153 -12.34 12.85 -26.27
N HIS A 154 -12.41 14.13 -26.60
CA HIS A 154 -13.46 14.71 -27.44
C HIS A 154 -13.00 14.87 -28.89
N GLU A 155 -11.78 15.34 -29.11
CA GLU A 155 -11.30 15.77 -30.41
C GLU A 155 -11.20 14.59 -31.41
N PRO A 156 -11.95 14.62 -32.54
CA PRO A 156 -11.96 13.51 -33.50
C PRO A 156 -10.59 13.17 -34.09
N VAL A 157 -9.72 14.16 -34.28
CA VAL A 157 -8.38 13.94 -34.84
C VAL A 157 -7.37 13.39 -33.83
N TYR A 158 -7.75 13.25 -32.55
CA TYR A 158 -6.89 12.60 -31.55
C TYR A 158 -6.55 11.17 -31.99
N GLY A 159 -5.25 10.84 -32.09
CA GLY A 159 -4.72 9.61 -32.70
C GLY A 159 -4.18 9.77 -34.13
N ASP A 160 -4.42 10.92 -34.77
CA ASP A 160 -3.66 11.36 -35.95
C ASP A 160 -2.53 12.27 -35.46
N THR A 161 -1.30 11.75 -35.48
CA THR A 161 -0.12 12.44 -34.98
C THR A 161 0.02 13.85 -35.56
N VAL A 162 -0.05 14.04 -36.87
CA VAL A 162 0.21 15.37 -37.45
C VAL A 162 -0.96 16.31 -37.15
N ALA A 163 -2.19 15.88 -37.45
CA ALA A 163 -3.36 16.73 -37.32
C ALA A 163 -3.63 17.15 -35.87
N TYR A 164 -3.45 16.25 -34.90
CA TYR A 164 -3.69 16.59 -33.50
C TYR A 164 -2.58 17.48 -32.92
N ASN A 165 -1.32 17.29 -33.30
CA ASN A 165 -0.25 18.20 -32.88
C ASN A 165 -0.48 19.62 -33.42
N GLU A 166 -0.97 19.77 -34.66
CA GLU A 166 -1.38 21.08 -35.21
C GLU A 166 -2.55 21.68 -34.43
N HIS A 167 -3.56 20.87 -34.09
CA HIS A 167 -4.70 21.29 -33.27
C HIS A 167 -4.25 21.79 -31.89
N TYR A 168 -3.41 21.03 -31.19
CA TYR A 168 -2.87 21.37 -29.87
C TYR A 168 -2.07 22.68 -29.91
N MET A 169 -1.16 22.82 -30.89
CA MET A 169 -0.39 24.06 -31.10
C MET A 169 -1.30 25.27 -31.41
N GLY A 170 -2.40 25.05 -32.13
CA GLY A 170 -3.41 26.06 -32.36
C GLY A 170 -4.07 26.53 -31.06
N GLN A 171 -4.51 25.61 -30.20
CA GLN A 171 -5.10 25.94 -28.89
C GLN A 171 -4.10 26.65 -27.97
N MET A 172 -2.84 26.19 -27.95
CA MET A 172 -1.77 26.85 -27.21
C MET A 172 -1.52 28.28 -27.73
N THR A 173 -1.59 28.50 -29.05
CA THR A 173 -1.49 29.84 -29.63
C THR A 173 -2.64 30.74 -29.19
N GLU A 174 -3.88 30.25 -29.12
CA GLU A 174 -5.01 31.02 -28.59
C GLU A 174 -4.76 31.47 -27.14
N LEU A 175 -4.33 30.53 -26.29
CA LEU A 175 -4.08 30.78 -24.87
C LEU A 175 -2.93 31.79 -24.65
N LEU A 176 -1.80 31.59 -25.33
CA LEU A 176 -0.59 32.38 -25.09
C LEU A 176 -0.59 33.75 -25.79
N THR A 177 -1.55 34.04 -26.66
CA THR A 177 -1.62 35.34 -27.36
C THR A 177 -2.80 36.22 -26.95
N ARG A 178 -3.88 35.64 -26.38
CA ARG A 178 -5.11 36.39 -26.06
C ARG A 178 -5.19 36.89 -24.61
N TYR A 179 -4.51 36.24 -23.67
CA TYR A 179 -4.73 36.45 -22.24
C TYR A 179 -3.63 37.26 -21.52
N GLY A 180 -2.63 37.74 -22.26
CA GLY A 180 -1.50 38.52 -21.73
C GLY A 180 -0.31 37.64 -21.39
N ASP A 181 0.48 38.07 -20.41
CA ASP A 181 1.69 37.37 -19.99
C ASP A 181 1.31 36.11 -19.19
N VAL A 182 1.78 34.96 -19.65
CA VAL A 182 1.63 33.65 -18.98
C VAL A 182 3.00 33.27 -18.42
N GLU A 183 3.06 33.06 -17.11
CA GLU A 183 4.29 32.72 -16.39
C GLU A 183 4.54 31.21 -16.36
N GLU A 184 3.51 30.39 -16.55
CA GLU A 184 3.64 28.93 -16.51
C GLU A 184 2.72 28.21 -17.49
N VAL A 185 3.25 27.20 -18.15
CA VAL A 185 2.47 26.24 -18.93
C VAL A 185 2.70 24.85 -18.33
N TRP A 186 1.59 24.22 -17.95
CA TRP A 186 1.56 22.84 -17.49
C TRP A 186 1.10 21.93 -18.62
N LEU A 187 1.80 20.82 -18.82
CA LEU A 187 1.43 19.73 -19.74
C LEU A 187 2.03 18.42 -19.23
N ASP A 188 1.40 17.29 -19.55
CA ASP A 188 1.79 15.95 -19.08
C ASP A 188 2.04 14.98 -20.25
N GLY A 189 2.32 13.72 -19.95
CA GLY A 189 2.46 12.65 -20.94
C GLY A 189 1.26 11.71 -21.09
N ALA A 190 0.09 12.05 -20.56
CA ALA A 190 -1.06 11.14 -20.54
C ALA A 190 -1.55 10.84 -21.96
N LYS A 191 -1.83 9.57 -22.29
CA LYS A 191 -2.29 9.14 -23.64
C LYS A 191 -3.63 8.39 -23.66
N GLY A 192 -4.13 7.94 -22.50
CA GLY A 192 -5.34 7.12 -22.39
C GLY A 192 -5.25 5.75 -23.07
N GLU A 193 -6.31 4.95 -22.96
CA GLU A 193 -6.40 3.64 -23.62
C GLU A 193 -7.02 3.74 -25.02
N GLY A 194 -6.45 3.06 -26.01
CA GLY A 194 -7.14 2.71 -27.26
C GLY A 194 -6.83 3.51 -28.53
N LYS A 195 -5.97 4.54 -28.48
CA LYS A 195 -5.42 5.18 -29.70
C LYS A 195 -3.92 5.42 -29.56
N ASP A 196 -3.16 5.04 -30.58
CA ASP A 196 -1.73 5.33 -30.65
C ASP A 196 -1.53 6.82 -31.01
N MET A 197 -0.77 7.55 -30.21
CA MET A 197 -0.62 9.00 -30.32
C MET A 197 0.80 9.41 -29.97
N ASP A 198 1.46 10.15 -30.86
CA ASP A 198 2.82 10.67 -30.65
C ASP A 198 2.82 12.19 -30.48
N TYR A 199 3.23 12.67 -29.31
CA TYR A 199 3.31 14.10 -29.02
C TYR A 199 4.64 14.69 -29.50
N MET A 200 4.58 15.78 -30.27
CA MET A 200 5.74 16.50 -30.76
C MET A 200 6.20 17.55 -29.74
N PHE A 201 6.57 17.09 -28.54
CA PHE A 201 6.92 17.96 -27.41
C PHE A 201 7.97 19.02 -27.76
N ASP A 202 9.02 18.69 -28.52
CA ASP A 202 10.03 19.66 -28.94
C ASP A 202 9.43 20.83 -29.74
N ALA A 203 8.47 20.54 -30.62
CA ALA A 203 7.78 21.57 -31.41
C ALA A 203 6.85 22.41 -30.52
N TRP A 204 6.18 21.78 -29.55
CA TRP A 204 5.32 22.47 -28.59
C TRP A 204 6.14 23.42 -27.71
N PHE A 205 7.26 22.96 -27.16
CA PHE A 205 8.15 23.77 -26.33
C PHE A 205 8.72 24.96 -27.11
N ALA A 206 9.17 24.73 -28.35
CA ALA A 206 9.67 25.78 -29.21
C ALA A 206 8.59 26.84 -29.50
N LEU A 207 7.35 26.43 -29.79
CA LEU A 207 6.24 27.34 -30.01
C LEU A 207 5.91 28.15 -28.75
N ILE A 208 5.81 27.48 -27.59
CA ILE A 208 5.49 28.13 -26.31
C ILE A 208 6.53 29.21 -25.98
N HIS A 209 7.83 28.90 -26.05
CA HIS A 209 8.90 29.87 -25.81
C HIS A 209 8.98 30.96 -26.89
N GLN A 210 8.60 30.66 -28.13
CA GLN A 210 8.50 31.66 -29.20
C GLN A 210 7.41 32.69 -28.91
N LEU A 211 6.24 32.24 -28.42
CA LEU A 211 5.12 33.10 -28.10
C LEU A 211 5.31 33.86 -26.78
N GLN A 212 5.91 33.20 -25.78
CA GLN A 212 6.10 33.72 -24.43
C GLN A 212 7.51 33.39 -23.92
N GLN A 213 8.46 34.32 -24.08
CA GLN A 213 9.88 34.07 -23.75
C GLN A 213 10.18 33.92 -22.24
N ARG A 214 9.25 34.32 -21.37
CA ARG A 214 9.40 34.30 -19.91
C ARG A 214 8.63 33.19 -19.22
N VAL A 215 7.89 32.38 -19.99
CA VAL A 215 7.10 31.27 -19.46
C VAL A 215 8.01 30.14 -19.00
N VAL A 216 7.63 29.48 -17.92
CA VAL A 216 8.22 28.21 -17.50
C VAL A 216 7.31 27.06 -17.93
N ILE A 217 7.88 26.05 -18.57
CA ILE A 217 7.15 24.86 -19.00
C ILE A 217 7.41 23.72 -18.00
N PHE A 218 6.34 23.29 -17.35
CA PHE A 218 6.30 22.09 -16.53
C PHE A 218 5.96 20.87 -17.40
N SER A 219 6.66 19.75 -17.17
CA SER A 219 6.24 18.41 -17.57
C SER A 219 6.88 17.34 -16.68
N ASP A 220 6.60 16.05 -16.92
CA ASP A 220 7.26 14.93 -16.26
C ASP A 220 8.80 14.99 -16.29
N ALA A 221 9.39 15.55 -17.36
CA ALA A 221 10.85 15.54 -17.59
C ALA A 221 11.46 16.91 -17.94
N GLY A 222 10.66 17.99 -17.96
CA GLY A 222 11.09 19.30 -18.43
C GLY A 222 10.38 19.78 -19.71
N PRO A 223 10.73 20.95 -20.24
CA PRO A 223 12.12 21.38 -20.40
C PRO A 223 12.62 22.31 -19.30
N ASP A 224 11.73 23.02 -18.59
CA ASP A 224 12.13 24.05 -17.63
C ASP A 224 11.97 23.58 -16.18
N THR A 225 10.87 22.91 -15.84
CA THR A 225 10.64 22.26 -14.53
C THR A 225 10.18 20.82 -14.72
N ARG A 226 10.51 19.94 -13.77
CA ARG A 226 10.13 18.52 -13.83
C ARG A 226 9.11 18.19 -12.76
N TRP A 227 8.26 17.21 -13.03
CA TRP A 227 7.46 16.58 -12.00
C TRP A 227 8.35 15.87 -10.97
N VAL A 228 8.05 16.04 -9.69
CA VAL A 228 8.79 15.39 -8.61
C VAL A 228 8.64 13.86 -8.64
N GLY A 229 7.55 13.35 -9.22
CA GLY A 229 7.30 11.91 -9.38
C GLY A 229 6.25 11.33 -8.42
N ASP A 230 5.53 12.19 -7.69
CA ASP A 230 4.39 11.83 -6.86
C ASP A 230 3.41 13.00 -6.74
N GLU A 231 2.16 12.69 -6.39
CA GLU A 231 1.10 13.68 -6.09
C GLU A 231 0.95 13.93 -4.57
N ALA A 232 1.87 13.40 -3.75
CA ALA A 232 1.89 13.65 -2.31
C ALA A 232 2.55 15.00 -1.99
N GLY A 233 3.18 15.63 -2.98
CA GLY A 233 3.94 16.85 -2.85
C GLY A 233 5.24 16.65 -2.07
N VAL A 234 5.87 15.46 -2.18
CA VAL A 234 7.04 15.09 -1.37
C VAL A 234 8.31 14.99 -2.22
N ALA A 235 9.21 15.95 -2.04
CA ALA A 235 10.56 15.84 -2.61
C ALA A 235 11.44 14.86 -1.82
N GLY A 236 12.37 14.20 -2.52
CA GLY A 236 13.38 13.36 -1.89
C GLY A 236 14.30 14.14 -0.94
N TYR A 237 14.90 13.44 0.03
CA TYR A 237 15.78 14.07 1.05
C TYR A 237 16.90 14.92 0.42
N THR A 238 17.46 14.45 -0.70
CA THR A 238 18.27 15.27 -1.61
C THR A 238 17.45 15.52 -2.85
N CYS A 239 17.18 16.78 -3.21
CA CYS A 239 16.48 17.13 -4.45
C CYS A 239 17.33 18.13 -5.25
N TRP A 240 18.10 17.63 -6.21
CA TRP A 240 19.00 18.44 -7.03
C TRP A 240 18.22 19.12 -8.17
N SER A 241 18.50 20.41 -8.41
CA SER A 241 18.01 21.12 -9.59
C SER A 241 18.71 20.70 -10.88
N PRO A 242 20.02 20.36 -10.87
CA PRO A 242 20.63 19.69 -12.01
C PRO A 242 19.96 18.32 -12.27
N PHE A 243 19.77 18.01 -13.54
CA PHE A 243 19.03 16.86 -14.02
C PHE A 243 19.59 16.38 -15.37
N ASN A 244 19.37 15.12 -15.73
CA ASN A 244 19.69 14.61 -17.06
C ASN A 244 18.38 14.28 -17.77
N LYS A 245 17.93 15.16 -18.67
CA LYS A 245 16.66 14.97 -19.40
C LYS A 245 16.65 13.72 -20.29
N SER A 246 17.82 13.18 -20.67
CA SER A 246 17.89 11.95 -21.47
C SER A 246 17.62 10.67 -20.67
N MET A 247 17.53 10.75 -19.34
CA MET A 247 17.26 9.59 -18.47
C MET A 247 15.75 9.31 -18.31
N VAL A 248 14.89 10.28 -18.62
CA VAL A 248 13.45 10.21 -18.41
C VAL A 248 12.72 10.67 -19.68
N THR A 249 11.59 10.04 -19.98
CA THR A 249 10.74 10.44 -21.10
C THR A 249 9.40 10.94 -20.56
N ILE A 250 8.82 11.97 -21.16
CA ILE A 250 7.49 12.45 -20.77
C ILE A 250 6.46 11.33 -20.96
N GLY A 251 5.64 11.07 -19.95
CA GLY A 251 4.73 9.92 -19.85
C GLY A 251 5.35 8.63 -19.29
N HIS A 252 6.67 8.59 -19.07
CA HIS A 252 7.39 7.44 -18.49
C HIS A 252 8.46 7.92 -17.50
N ASN A 253 8.08 8.05 -16.22
CA ASN A 253 8.96 8.54 -15.17
C ASN A 253 9.76 7.41 -14.47
N ILE A 254 10.81 7.82 -13.76
CA ILE A 254 11.55 6.97 -12.81
C ILE A 254 11.44 7.69 -11.47
N PRO A 255 10.45 7.35 -10.62
CA PRO A 255 10.08 8.15 -9.44
C PRO A 255 11.27 8.48 -8.53
N GLU A 256 12.13 7.50 -8.23
CA GLU A 256 13.29 7.71 -7.35
C GLU A 256 14.29 8.72 -7.92
N TYR A 257 14.45 8.74 -9.25
CA TYR A 257 15.34 9.68 -9.96
C TYR A 257 14.72 11.07 -10.04
N SER A 258 13.42 11.17 -10.36
CA SER A 258 12.69 12.44 -10.40
C SER A 258 12.67 13.14 -9.04
N GLN A 259 12.43 12.39 -7.96
CA GLN A 259 12.43 12.90 -6.59
C GLN A 259 13.80 13.41 -6.15
N SER A 260 14.87 12.71 -6.57
CA SER A 260 16.23 12.98 -6.09
C SER A 260 16.97 14.03 -6.92
N GLY A 261 16.70 14.10 -8.22
CA GLY A 261 17.53 14.83 -9.18
C GLY A 261 18.93 14.24 -9.35
N ASP A 262 19.78 14.91 -10.12
CA ASP A 262 21.12 14.43 -10.46
C ASP A 262 22.18 15.48 -10.18
N PRO A 263 23.07 15.32 -9.19
CA PRO A 263 24.10 16.31 -8.89
C PRO A 263 25.09 16.55 -10.05
N PHE A 264 25.15 15.65 -11.03
CA PHE A 264 25.99 15.75 -12.23
C PHE A 264 25.17 15.96 -13.51
N GLY A 265 23.88 16.27 -13.38
CA GLY A 265 23.00 16.58 -14.49
C GLY A 265 23.50 17.77 -15.31
N GLN A 266 23.28 17.70 -16.63
CA GLN A 266 23.73 18.72 -17.58
C GLN A 266 22.66 19.79 -17.84
N ASP A 267 21.43 19.56 -17.39
CA ASP A 267 20.31 20.47 -17.52
C ASP A 267 19.93 21.02 -16.14
N TRP A 268 19.51 22.29 -16.06
CA TRP A 268 18.86 22.81 -14.85
C TRP A 268 17.36 22.63 -15.01
N VAL A 269 16.77 21.63 -14.33
CA VAL A 269 15.34 21.30 -14.41
C VAL A 269 14.83 21.00 -13.00
N PRO A 270 14.59 22.01 -12.16
CA PRO A 270 14.19 21.81 -10.77
C PRO A 270 12.85 21.07 -10.66
N ALA A 271 12.68 20.35 -9.55
CA ALA A 271 11.44 19.63 -9.28
C ALA A 271 10.34 20.57 -8.82
N GLU A 272 9.15 20.38 -9.39
CA GLU A 272 7.90 20.97 -8.96
C GLU A 272 7.02 19.87 -8.36
N CYS A 273 6.43 20.19 -7.21
CA CYS A 273 5.59 19.29 -6.44
C CYS A 273 4.14 19.76 -6.54
N ASP A 274 3.23 18.90 -6.95
CA ASP A 274 1.80 19.15 -6.94
C ASP A 274 1.09 18.28 -5.88
N VAL A 275 0.06 18.85 -5.26
CA VAL A 275 -0.73 18.18 -4.22
C VAL A 275 -2.12 18.80 -4.14
N SER A 276 -3.15 17.97 -3.94
CA SER A 276 -4.53 18.44 -3.79
C SER A 276 -4.81 19.05 -2.41
N ILE A 277 -5.42 20.24 -2.39
CA ILE A 277 -5.83 20.94 -1.16
C ILE A 277 -7.19 20.48 -0.61
N ARG A 278 -8.02 19.83 -1.44
CA ARG A 278 -9.19 19.14 -0.90
C ARG A 278 -8.65 17.92 -0.17
N PRO A 279 -9.19 17.56 1.00
CA PRO A 279 -9.31 16.16 1.32
C PRO A 279 -10.30 15.57 0.31
N VAL A 280 -9.89 15.45 -0.97
CA VAL A 280 -10.05 14.15 -1.60
C VAL A 280 -9.43 13.24 -0.55
N ILE A 281 -10.11 12.17 -0.19
CA ILE A 281 -9.61 11.22 0.79
C ILE A 281 -8.48 10.44 0.10
N ASN A 282 -7.42 11.19 -0.22
CA ASN A 282 -6.22 10.92 -0.99
C ASN A 282 -4.96 11.40 -0.24
N ARG A 283 -5.08 11.77 1.04
CA ARG A 283 -4.00 11.43 1.97
C ARG A 283 -4.05 9.91 2.12
N GLU A 284 -3.35 9.25 1.20
CA GLU A 284 -3.10 7.81 1.17
C GLU A 284 -4.30 6.89 0.90
N PRO A 285 -5.04 6.98 -0.23
CA PRO A 285 -5.91 5.88 -0.62
C PRO A 285 -5.07 4.62 -0.76
N THR A 286 -3.85 4.74 -1.28
CA THR A 286 -2.93 3.63 -1.44
C THR A 286 -2.42 3.10 -0.10
N ALA A 287 -1.94 3.92 0.84
CA ALA A 287 -1.39 3.39 2.09
C ALA A 287 -2.46 3.07 3.17
N GLU A 288 -3.57 3.81 3.25
CA GLU A 288 -4.72 3.41 4.06
C GLU A 288 -5.44 2.20 3.45
N ALA A 289 -5.60 2.13 2.12
CA ALA A 289 -6.14 0.91 1.51
C ALA A 289 -5.15 -0.25 1.57
N VAL A 290 -3.83 -0.05 1.52
CA VAL A 290 -2.84 -1.12 1.78
C VAL A 290 -2.96 -1.58 3.24
N THR A 291 -3.15 -0.66 4.18
CA THR A 291 -3.38 -1.02 5.59
C THR A 291 -4.69 -1.81 5.74
N ALA A 292 -5.76 -1.38 5.07
CA ALA A 292 -7.04 -2.09 5.04
C ALA A 292 -6.91 -3.46 4.36
N LEU A 293 -6.15 -3.57 3.27
CA LEU A 293 -5.83 -4.80 2.55
C LEU A 293 -5.12 -5.79 3.45
N THR A 294 -4.13 -5.34 4.22
CA THR A 294 -3.46 -6.20 5.21
C THR A 294 -4.40 -6.61 6.34
N ALA A 295 -5.47 -5.86 6.61
CA ALA A 295 -6.51 -6.22 7.57
C ALA A 295 -7.62 -7.10 6.98
N GLY A 296 -7.54 -7.47 5.69
CA GLY A 296 -8.50 -8.33 5.00
C GLY A 296 -9.64 -7.59 4.29
N PHE A 297 -9.52 -6.28 4.07
CA PHE A 297 -10.51 -5.49 3.35
C PHE A 297 -10.02 -5.12 1.94
N PRO A 298 -10.85 -5.29 0.90
CA PRO A 298 -10.48 -4.82 -0.43
C PRO A 298 -10.40 -3.28 -0.45
N ALA A 299 -9.54 -2.78 -1.33
CA ALA A 299 -9.18 -1.36 -1.39
C ALA A 299 -10.36 -0.45 -1.77
N ASP A 300 -11.22 -0.92 -2.65
CA ASP A 300 -12.23 -0.15 -3.39
C ASP A 300 -13.64 -0.78 -3.38
N SER A 301 -13.82 -1.90 -2.68
CA SER A 301 -15.10 -2.60 -2.56
C SER A 301 -15.47 -2.93 -1.10
N LEU A 302 -16.70 -3.38 -0.91
CA LEU A 302 -17.18 -3.91 0.37
C LEU A 302 -16.93 -5.43 0.41
N THR A 303 -16.66 -5.96 1.59
CA THR A 303 -16.69 -7.41 1.81
C THR A 303 -18.15 -7.92 1.85
N ASP A 304 -18.35 -9.22 1.65
CA ASP A 304 -19.67 -9.84 1.81
C ASP A 304 -20.24 -9.62 3.23
N GLU A 305 -19.38 -9.60 4.25
CA GLU A 305 -19.76 -9.32 5.65
C GLU A 305 -20.24 -7.88 5.85
N GLU A 306 -19.61 -6.91 5.17
CA GLU A 306 -20.03 -5.50 5.18
C GLU A 306 -21.39 -5.33 4.49
N ILE A 307 -21.61 -6.04 3.39
CA ILE A 307 -22.89 -6.05 2.65
C ILE A 307 -23.99 -6.68 3.51
N GLU A 308 -23.73 -7.84 4.13
CA GLU A 308 -24.71 -8.52 5.01
C GLU A 308 -25.04 -7.68 6.24
N ALA A 309 -24.06 -6.96 6.79
CA ALA A 309 -24.26 -6.05 7.91
C ALA A 309 -25.04 -4.77 7.54
N GLY A 310 -25.27 -4.51 6.25
CA GLY A 310 -26.02 -3.34 5.78
C GLY A 310 -25.35 -2.01 6.14
N VAL A 311 -24.00 -1.95 6.02
CA VAL A 311 -23.22 -0.77 6.42
C VAL A 311 -23.48 0.48 5.58
N VAL A 312 -24.04 0.28 4.38
CA VAL A 312 -24.53 1.33 3.47
C VAL A 312 -25.95 0.99 3.01
N SER A 313 -26.70 2.02 2.61
CA SER A 313 -28.07 1.85 2.12
C SER A 313 -28.13 1.38 0.67
N ASP A 314 -27.21 1.87 -0.17
CA ASP A 314 -27.11 1.50 -1.59
C ASP A 314 -25.66 1.11 -1.97
N VAL A 315 -25.49 -0.09 -2.53
CA VAL A 315 -24.20 -0.61 -3.02
C VAL A 315 -23.89 -0.02 -4.40
N GLY A 316 -22.63 0.40 -4.61
CA GLY A 316 -22.14 0.95 -5.89
C GLY A 316 -22.28 2.46 -6.04
N GLY A 317 -22.71 3.19 -5.00
CA GLY A 317 -22.85 4.65 -5.01
C GLY A 317 -21.79 5.40 -4.18
N ILE A 318 -21.92 6.72 -4.11
CA ILE A 318 -21.04 7.61 -3.32
C ILE A 318 -21.01 7.26 -1.83
N GLU A 319 -22.11 6.70 -1.31
CA GLU A 319 -22.19 6.26 0.08
C GLU A 319 -21.19 5.13 0.37
N GLN A 320 -21.07 4.15 -0.53
CA GLN A 320 -20.07 3.09 -0.45
C GLN A 320 -18.65 3.65 -0.50
N VAL A 321 -18.38 4.56 -1.42
CA VAL A 321 -17.05 5.17 -1.56
C VAL A 321 -16.67 5.89 -0.27
N ASN A 322 -17.55 6.74 0.27
CA ASN A 322 -17.31 7.45 1.52
C ASN A 322 -17.17 6.49 2.72
N TYR A 323 -17.98 5.44 2.78
CA TYR A 323 -17.87 4.41 3.81
C TYR A 323 -16.50 3.72 3.78
N ILE A 324 -16.06 3.27 2.60
CA ILE A 324 -14.78 2.58 2.39
C ILE A 324 -13.62 3.43 2.89
N LEU A 325 -13.64 4.72 2.56
CA LEU A 325 -12.62 5.67 2.93
C LEU A 325 -12.59 5.91 4.45
N ILE A 326 -13.76 6.07 5.07
CA ILE A 326 -13.87 6.20 6.54
C ILE A 326 -13.42 4.91 7.25
N ARG A 327 -13.80 3.74 6.73
CA ARG A 327 -13.42 2.41 7.22
C ARG A 327 -11.91 2.18 7.14
N ASN A 328 -11.28 2.56 6.02
CA ASN A 328 -9.82 2.50 5.85
C ASN A 328 -9.12 3.43 6.85
N HIS A 329 -9.61 4.66 6.99
CA HIS A 329 -9.05 5.62 7.94
C HIS A 329 -9.11 5.12 9.40
N LEU A 330 -10.24 4.55 9.81
CA LEU A 330 -10.43 3.96 11.15
C LEU A 330 -9.41 2.84 11.42
N LEU A 331 -9.21 1.94 10.46
CA LEU A 331 -8.24 0.85 10.55
C LEU A 331 -6.82 1.39 10.69
N THR A 332 -6.42 2.35 9.85
CA THR A 332 -5.09 2.97 9.87
C THR A 332 -4.81 3.62 11.23
N ARG A 333 -5.74 4.44 11.72
CA ARG A 333 -5.60 5.12 13.02
C ARG A 333 -5.42 4.16 14.19
N TRP A 334 -6.16 3.05 14.17
CA TRP A 334 -5.97 2.03 15.20
C TRP A 334 -4.64 1.28 15.02
N ARG A 335 -4.21 0.99 13.79
CA ARG A 335 -2.94 0.30 13.50
C ARG A 335 -1.71 1.14 13.90
N GLU A 336 -1.78 2.47 13.80
CA GLU A 336 -0.75 3.40 14.28
C GLU A 336 -0.61 3.38 15.81
N THR A 337 -1.74 3.27 16.51
CA THR A 337 -1.83 3.42 17.96
C THR A 337 -2.09 2.13 18.71
N PHE A 338 -2.08 0.97 18.05
CA PHE A 338 -2.51 -0.40 18.44
C PHE A 338 -2.48 -0.82 19.93
N ASN A 339 -1.73 -0.13 20.79
CA ASN A 339 -1.75 -0.23 22.25
C ASN A 339 -2.88 0.57 22.95
N SER A 340 -3.61 1.43 22.23
CA SER A 340 -4.61 2.37 22.75
C SER A 340 -6.02 2.07 22.22
N TRP A 341 -7.05 2.48 22.97
CA TRP A 341 -8.44 2.33 22.55
C TRP A 341 -8.82 3.41 21.54
N LEU A 342 -9.23 3.00 20.35
CA LEU A 342 -9.80 3.88 19.33
C LEU A 342 -11.20 4.29 19.76
N ALA A 343 -11.38 5.57 20.08
CA ALA A 343 -12.65 6.18 20.44
C ALA A 343 -13.25 6.91 19.23
N LYS A 344 -14.55 6.71 18.96
CA LYS A 344 -15.26 7.34 17.84
C LYS A 344 -15.15 8.87 17.89
N GLU A 345 -15.19 9.45 19.10
CA GLU A 345 -15.22 10.88 19.34
C GLU A 345 -13.95 11.60 18.90
N LEU A 346 -12.81 10.89 18.87
CA LEU A 346 -11.53 11.45 18.42
C LEU A 346 -11.51 11.70 16.90
N LEU A 347 -12.39 11.02 16.16
CA LEU A 347 -12.43 11.05 14.71
C LEU A 347 -13.62 11.85 14.16
N ALA A 348 -14.66 12.05 14.96
CA ALA A 348 -15.83 12.84 14.58
C ALA A 348 -15.47 14.25 14.03
N PRO A 349 -14.47 14.99 14.56
CA PRO A 349 -14.09 16.29 14.00
C PRO A 349 -13.39 16.22 12.64
N LEU A 350 -12.87 15.04 12.25
CA LEU A 350 -12.13 14.84 11.01
C LEU A 350 -13.03 14.40 9.84
N ILE A 351 -14.26 13.97 10.14
CA ILE A 351 -15.21 13.46 9.15
C ILE A 351 -16.26 14.54 8.84
N PRO A 352 -16.62 14.77 7.56
CA PRO A 352 -17.70 15.69 7.21
C PRO A 352 -19.02 15.37 7.95
N PRO A 353 -19.77 16.37 8.46
CA PRO A 353 -20.97 16.11 9.25
C PRO A 353 -22.04 15.28 8.55
N HIS A 354 -22.13 15.34 7.22
CA HIS A 354 -23.07 14.56 6.42
C HIS A 354 -22.71 13.07 6.34
N CYS A 355 -21.52 12.67 6.79
CA CYS A 355 -21.03 11.29 6.83
C CYS A 355 -21.01 10.69 8.25
N ASP A 356 -21.56 11.34 9.27
CA ASP A 356 -21.53 10.81 10.66
C ASP A 356 -22.26 9.46 10.79
N HIS A 357 -23.29 9.21 9.97
CA HIS A 357 -23.94 7.89 9.93
C HIS A 357 -22.99 6.82 9.39
N LEU A 358 -22.17 7.12 8.38
CA LEU A 358 -21.14 6.22 7.85
C LEU A 358 -20.02 5.98 8.84
N LEU A 359 -19.57 7.02 9.56
CA LEU A 359 -18.63 6.88 10.67
C LEU A 359 -19.20 5.96 11.76
N SER A 360 -20.49 6.13 12.09
CA SER A 360 -21.17 5.27 13.07
C SER A 360 -21.24 3.82 12.60
N ALA A 361 -21.59 3.60 11.33
CA ALA A 361 -21.67 2.28 10.72
C ALA A 361 -20.30 1.59 10.69
N ALA A 362 -19.27 2.26 10.14
CA ALA A 362 -17.92 1.72 10.04
C ALA A 362 -17.31 1.44 11.42
N TYR A 363 -17.43 2.38 12.36
CA TYR A 363 -16.93 2.17 13.73
C TYR A 363 -17.63 0.99 14.41
N SER A 364 -18.96 0.92 14.32
CA SER A 364 -19.73 -0.18 14.92
C SER A 364 -19.35 -1.52 14.32
N PHE A 365 -19.25 -1.59 12.99
CA PHE A 365 -18.84 -2.79 12.25
C PHE A 365 -17.45 -3.26 12.67
N LEU A 366 -16.44 -2.39 12.63
CA LEU A 366 -15.06 -2.75 12.96
C LEU A 366 -14.90 -3.20 14.42
N VAL A 367 -15.62 -2.59 15.36
CA VAL A 367 -15.59 -2.97 16.77
C VAL A 367 -16.32 -4.29 17.01
N SER A 368 -17.50 -4.48 16.41
CA SER A 368 -18.32 -5.69 16.62
C SER A 368 -17.71 -6.93 15.96
N HIS A 369 -16.96 -6.77 14.87
CA HIS A 369 -16.26 -7.87 14.21
C HIS A 369 -14.83 -8.06 14.72
N GLY A 370 -14.34 -7.16 15.58
CA GLY A 370 -13.03 -7.28 16.24
C GLY A 370 -11.83 -6.93 15.37
N TYR A 371 -12.01 -6.07 14.36
CA TYR A 371 -10.94 -5.55 13.51
C TYR A 371 -10.13 -4.44 14.17
N VAL A 372 -10.74 -3.72 15.12
CA VAL A 372 -10.10 -2.71 15.96
C VAL A 372 -10.36 -2.99 17.43
N ASN A 373 -9.61 -2.33 18.32
CA ASN A 373 -9.76 -2.43 19.76
C ASN A 373 -9.60 -3.86 20.34
N PHE A 374 -8.95 -4.76 19.60
CA PHE A 374 -8.67 -6.12 20.06
C PHE A 374 -7.27 -6.23 20.69
N GLY A 375 -6.98 -7.43 21.20
CA GLY A 375 -5.66 -7.78 21.71
C GLY A 375 -5.56 -7.58 23.22
N VAL A 376 -4.39 -7.29 23.76
CA VAL A 376 -4.04 -7.45 25.19
C VAL A 376 -3.32 -6.25 25.82
N ALA A 377 -3.22 -5.13 25.11
CA ALA A 377 -2.62 -3.91 25.63
C ALA A 377 -3.34 -3.41 26.91
N PRO A 378 -2.65 -2.76 27.85
CA PRO A 378 -3.25 -2.26 29.08
C PRO A 378 -4.47 -1.35 28.86
N ALA A 379 -4.36 -0.35 27.97
CA ALA A 379 -5.46 0.58 27.69
C ALA A 379 -6.69 -0.10 27.06
N ILE A 380 -6.49 -1.19 26.31
CA ILE A 380 -7.59 -2.02 25.79
C ILE A 380 -8.25 -2.81 26.93
N LYS A 381 -7.46 -3.43 27.82
CA LYS A 381 -7.97 -4.21 28.96
C LYS A 381 -8.78 -3.35 29.92
N GLU A 382 -8.36 -2.11 30.16
CA GLU A 382 -9.04 -1.19 31.08
C GLU A 382 -10.43 -0.77 30.60
N ARG A 383 -10.69 -0.82 29.29
CA ARG A 383 -11.99 -0.52 28.68
C ARG A 383 -12.96 -1.69 28.69
N LEU A 384 -12.48 -2.91 28.98
CA LEU A 384 -13.36 -4.08 29.09
C LEU A 384 -14.25 -3.96 30.35
N PRO A 385 -15.53 -4.35 30.26
CA PRO A 385 -16.41 -4.40 31.42
C PRO A 385 -15.81 -5.30 32.51
N LYS A 386 -15.67 -4.78 33.73
CA LYS A 386 -15.22 -5.56 34.89
C LYS A 386 -16.30 -6.52 35.39
N GLU A 387 -17.55 -6.12 35.22
CA GLU A 387 -18.74 -6.90 35.55
C GLU A 387 -19.57 -7.13 34.28
N PRO A 388 -20.28 -8.26 34.15
CA PRO A 388 -21.16 -8.52 33.02
C PRO A 388 -22.26 -7.44 32.92
N THR A 389 -22.42 -6.86 31.74
CA THR A 389 -23.50 -5.90 31.45
C THR A 389 -24.69 -6.57 30.77
N ARG A 390 -24.53 -7.82 30.30
CA ARG A 390 -25.59 -8.65 29.75
C ARG A 390 -25.98 -9.76 30.74
N PRO A 391 -27.26 -10.17 30.78
CA PRO A 391 -27.72 -11.23 31.68
C PRO A 391 -27.24 -12.63 31.25
N ASN A 392 -26.91 -12.82 29.96
CA ASN A 392 -26.56 -14.13 29.42
C ASN A 392 -25.10 -14.51 29.69
N THR A 393 -24.89 -15.81 29.90
CA THR A 393 -23.59 -16.46 30.11
C THR A 393 -23.19 -17.25 28.87
N ALA A 394 -21.98 -17.00 28.35
CA ALA A 394 -21.38 -17.74 27.25
C ALA A 394 -20.31 -18.72 27.75
N ILE A 395 -20.41 -19.99 27.37
CA ILE A 395 -19.42 -21.02 27.65
C ILE A 395 -18.55 -21.22 26.41
N VAL A 396 -17.24 -21.05 26.52
CA VAL A 396 -16.28 -21.33 25.47
C VAL A 396 -15.57 -22.64 25.77
N ILE A 397 -15.69 -23.62 24.88
CA ILE A 397 -15.06 -24.94 25.02
C ILE A 397 -13.77 -24.96 24.20
N GLY A 398 -12.64 -24.99 24.89
CA GLY A 398 -11.27 -24.89 24.39
C GLY A 398 -10.62 -23.54 24.73
N ALA A 399 -9.49 -23.56 25.43
CA ALA A 399 -8.63 -22.41 25.68
C ALA A 399 -7.42 -22.39 24.72
N GLY A 400 -7.64 -22.73 23.45
CA GLY A 400 -6.72 -22.40 22.36
C GLY A 400 -6.86 -20.93 21.94
N LEU A 401 -6.01 -20.44 21.03
CA LEU A 401 -6.07 -19.04 20.57
C LEU A 401 -7.48 -18.60 20.11
N ALA A 402 -8.16 -19.45 19.33
CA ALA A 402 -9.52 -19.16 18.87
C ALA A 402 -10.52 -18.96 20.03
N GLY A 403 -10.56 -19.89 20.99
CA GLY A 403 -11.46 -19.79 22.14
C GLY A 403 -11.14 -18.60 23.04
N LEU A 404 -9.86 -18.29 23.26
CA LEU A 404 -9.47 -17.14 24.09
C LEU A 404 -9.78 -15.80 23.41
N ALA A 405 -9.57 -15.71 22.09
CA ALA A 405 -9.92 -14.52 21.31
C ALA A 405 -11.43 -14.27 21.39
N ALA A 406 -12.23 -15.30 21.13
CA ALA A 406 -13.69 -15.22 21.25
C ALA A 406 -14.13 -14.87 22.67
N ALA A 407 -13.52 -15.48 23.69
CA ALA A 407 -13.82 -15.18 25.09
C ALA A 407 -13.57 -13.70 25.43
N ARG A 408 -12.46 -13.12 24.97
CA ARG A 408 -12.18 -11.69 25.17
C ARG A 408 -13.21 -10.80 24.49
N GLN A 409 -13.60 -11.11 23.24
CA GLN A 409 -14.61 -10.33 22.53
C GLN A 409 -16.00 -10.44 23.19
N LEU A 410 -16.39 -11.63 23.64
CA LEU A 410 -17.65 -11.82 24.37
C LEU A 410 -17.68 -11.04 25.69
N VAL A 411 -16.55 -10.96 26.42
CA VAL A 411 -16.42 -10.07 27.59
C VAL A 411 -16.55 -8.60 27.18
N ALA A 412 -15.92 -8.19 26.07
CA ALA A 412 -16.05 -6.82 25.55
C ALA A 412 -17.51 -6.46 25.21
N PHE A 413 -18.29 -7.43 24.71
CA PHE A 413 -19.73 -7.27 24.45
C PHE A 413 -20.59 -7.35 25.72
N GLY A 414 -19.98 -7.59 26.88
CA GLY A 414 -20.65 -7.56 28.17
C GLY A 414 -21.21 -8.90 28.68
N PHE A 415 -20.94 -10.00 27.99
CA PHE A 415 -21.36 -11.32 28.44
C PHE A 415 -20.53 -11.79 29.64
N LYS A 416 -21.16 -12.58 30.52
CA LYS A 416 -20.40 -13.40 31.46
C LYS A 416 -19.79 -14.57 30.68
N VAL A 417 -18.47 -14.73 30.70
CA VAL A 417 -17.79 -15.77 29.91
C VAL A 417 -17.10 -16.79 30.79
N ILE A 418 -17.30 -18.07 30.48
CA ILE A 418 -16.64 -19.20 31.15
C ILE A 418 -15.86 -19.97 30.09
N VAL A 419 -14.54 -20.15 30.29
CA VAL A 419 -13.69 -20.90 29.37
C VAL A 419 -13.35 -22.26 29.97
N LEU A 420 -13.63 -23.34 29.22
CA LEU A 420 -13.38 -24.72 29.62
C LEU A 420 -12.24 -25.31 28.80
N GLU A 421 -11.17 -25.76 29.45
CA GLU A 421 -10.00 -26.35 28.78
C GLU A 421 -9.79 -27.79 29.25
N GLY A 422 -9.63 -28.72 28.30
CA GLY A 422 -9.41 -30.13 28.60
C GLY A 422 -7.99 -30.44 29.09
N ARG A 423 -7.03 -29.55 28.84
CA ARG A 423 -5.64 -29.66 29.31
C ARG A 423 -5.45 -28.91 30.63
N LYS A 424 -4.39 -29.27 31.36
CA LYS A 424 -3.92 -28.52 32.55
C LYS A 424 -3.24 -27.18 32.21
N ARG A 425 -3.31 -26.78 30.95
CA ARG A 425 -2.72 -25.56 30.40
C ARG A 425 -3.60 -25.08 29.26
N CYS A 426 -3.52 -23.80 29.03
CA CYS A 426 -4.09 -23.14 27.88
C CYS A 426 -3.13 -23.16 26.66
N GLY A 427 -3.56 -22.54 25.56
CA GLY A 427 -2.84 -22.44 24.29
C GLY A 427 -3.17 -23.56 23.30
N GLY A 428 -3.70 -24.70 23.76
CA GLY A 428 -4.06 -25.83 22.89
C GLY A 428 -2.86 -26.32 22.06
N ARG A 429 -2.94 -26.14 20.74
CA ARG A 429 -1.88 -26.46 19.75
C ARG A 429 -0.73 -25.45 19.72
N VAL A 430 -0.84 -24.35 20.45
CA VAL A 430 0.29 -23.47 20.76
C VAL A 430 0.91 -23.99 22.06
N TYR A 431 2.13 -24.51 21.98
CA TYR A 431 2.77 -25.13 23.13
C TYR A 431 4.27 -24.95 23.15
N THR A 432 4.75 -24.26 24.17
CA THR A 432 6.18 -24.10 24.42
C THR A 432 6.63 -25.01 25.54
N LYS A 433 7.67 -25.80 25.27
CA LYS A 433 8.42 -26.51 26.31
C LYS A 433 9.61 -25.65 26.72
N LYS A 434 9.62 -25.22 27.98
CA LYS A 434 10.78 -24.58 28.60
C LYS A 434 11.72 -25.65 29.16
N MET A 435 13.01 -25.42 29.02
CA MET A 435 14.08 -26.33 29.43
C MET A 435 15.11 -25.52 30.21
N GLU A 436 15.48 -25.98 31.39
CA GLU A 436 16.45 -25.31 32.25
C GLU A 436 17.54 -26.30 32.63
N GLY A 437 18.80 -25.88 32.54
CA GLY A 437 19.95 -26.72 32.86
C GLY A 437 21.27 -25.98 32.73
N GLY A 438 22.21 -26.23 33.64
CA GLY A 438 23.55 -25.62 33.60
C GLY A 438 23.56 -24.09 33.67
N GLY A 439 22.59 -23.48 34.37
CA GLY A 439 22.44 -22.01 34.46
C GLY A 439 21.88 -21.34 33.21
N ARG A 440 21.42 -22.12 32.23
CA ARG A 440 20.81 -21.64 30.98
C ARG A 440 19.34 -22.04 30.93
N SER A 441 18.53 -21.18 30.32
CA SER A 441 17.13 -21.44 30.02
C SER A 441 16.94 -21.42 28.51
N ALA A 442 16.20 -22.38 27.98
CA ALA A 442 15.84 -22.51 26.58
C ALA A 442 14.34 -22.77 26.46
N ALA A 443 13.77 -22.40 25.32
CA ALA A 443 12.37 -22.64 25.00
C ALA A 443 12.26 -23.20 23.58
N ALA A 444 11.43 -24.21 23.39
CA ALA A 444 11.13 -24.76 22.08
C ALA A 444 9.61 -24.91 21.93
N ASP A 445 9.07 -24.40 20.83
CA ASP A 445 7.66 -24.62 20.49
C ASP A 445 7.48 -26.01 19.88
N LEU A 446 6.63 -26.81 20.51
CA LEU A 446 6.21 -28.14 20.06
C LEU A 446 4.89 -28.09 19.26
N GLY A 447 4.43 -26.89 18.94
CA GLY A 447 3.17 -26.60 18.29
C GLY A 447 3.34 -25.50 17.23
N GLY A 448 2.32 -24.66 17.04
CA GLY A 448 2.44 -23.49 16.15
C GLY A 448 3.62 -22.61 16.61
N SER A 449 4.61 -22.41 15.73
CA SER A 449 5.90 -21.79 16.06
C SER A 449 6.27 -20.60 15.17
N VAL A 450 5.66 -20.46 13.99
CA VAL A 450 5.94 -19.39 13.02
C VAL A 450 4.73 -18.46 12.93
N LEU A 451 4.98 -17.15 12.96
CA LEU A 451 4.01 -16.14 12.54
C LEU A 451 4.22 -15.86 11.05
N THR A 452 3.19 -16.07 10.23
CA THR A 452 3.21 -15.84 8.79
C THR A 452 2.76 -14.43 8.46
N GLY A 453 3.67 -13.61 7.92
CA GLY A 453 3.46 -12.17 7.77
C GLY A 453 3.35 -11.44 9.10
N THR A 454 3.74 -10.17 9.13
CA THR A 454 3.63 -9.33 10.35
C THR A 454 2.86 -8.03 10.14
N PHE A 455 2.56 -7.66 8.90
CA PHE A 455 1.76 -6.46 8.61
C PHE A 455 0.27 -6.74 8.74
N GLY A 456 -0.23 -7.85 8.17
CA GLY A 456 -1.64 -8.22 8.26
C GLY A 456 -2.03 -9.07 9.46
N ASN A 457 -1.07 -9.85 9.98
CA ASN A 457 -1.36 -10.87 10.98
C ASN A 457 -1.75 -10.27 12.34
N PRO A 458 -2.97 -10.55 12.87
CA PRO A 458 -3.41 -10.04 14.16
C PRO A 458 -2.52 -10.51 15.31
N LEU A 459 -1.85 -11.66 15.17
CA LEU A 459 -0.88 -12.14 16.16
C LEU A 459 0.38 -11.28 16.20
N GLY A 460 0.77 -10.67 15.08
CA GLY A 460 1.85 -9.68 15.03
C GLY A 460 1.53 -8.43 15.87
N ILE A 461 0.28 -7.97 15.83
CA ILE A 461 -0.19 -6.87 16.69
C ILE A 461 -0.16 -7.27 18.16
N VAL A 462 -0.66 -8.46 18.49
CA VAL A 462 -0.65 -8.97 19.88
C VAL A 462 0.79 -9.09 20.40
N ALA A 463 1.72 -9.56 19.58
CA ALA A 463 3.14 -9.63 19.93
C ALA A 463 3.71 -8.22 20.24
N LYS A 464 3.41 -7.22 19.39
CA LYS A 464 3.79 -5.82 19.61
C LYS A 464 3.18 -5.24 20.89
N GLN A 465 1.89 -5.49 21.16
CA GLN A 465 1.21 -5.04 22.38
C GLN A 465 1.81 -5.64 23.66
N LEU A 466 2.37 -6.86 23.57
CA LEU A 466 3.07 -7.53 24.68
C LEU A 466 4.54 -7.10 24.80
N GLY A 467 5.04 -6.26 23.88
CA GLY A 467 6.45 -5.88 23.82
C GLY A 467 7.38 -7.07 23.51
N LEU A 468 6.89 -8.10 22.81
CA LEU A 468 7.69 -9.27 22.46
C LEU A 468 8.52 -8.99 21.21
N PRO A 469 9.85 -9.18 21.24
CA PRO A 469 10.66 -9.09 20.03
C PRO A 469 10.26 -10.20 19.04
N MET A 470 10.29 -9.88 17.76
CA MET A 470 10.04 -10.82 16.67
C MET A 470 11.31 -10.94 15.83
N HIS A 471 11.73 -12.16 15.54
CA HIS A 471 12.93 -12.41 14.72
C HIS A 471 12.55 -12.94 13.35
N LYS A 472 12.90 -12.17 12.31
CA LYS A 472 12.76 -12.55 10.90
C LYS A 472 13.45 -13.89 10.62
N ILE A 473 12.76 -14.77 9.90
CA ILE A 473 13.36 -15.96 9.29
C ILE A 473 14.24 -15.51 8.11
N ARG A 474 15.52 -15.89 8.12
CA ARG A 474 16.42 -15.59 7.01
C ARG A 474 16.09 -16.48 5.81
N ASP A 475 16.08 -15.90 4.62
CA ASP A 475 15.71 -16.60 3.38
C ASP A 475 16.78 -17.61 2.93
N LYS A 476 18.02 -17.45 3.41
CA LYS A 476 19.13 -18.35 3.05
C LYS A 476 19.01 -19.70 3.79
N CYS A 477 18.60 -20.73 3.06
CA CYS A 477 18.56 -22.12 3.52
C CYS A 477 19.59 -22.99 2.78
N PRO A 478 20.87 -23.04 3.21
CA PRO A 478 21.87 -23.85 2.53
C PRO A 478 21.56 -25.35 2.68
N LEU A 479 21.52 -26.10 1.57
CA LEU A 479 21.27 -27.54 1.57
C LEU A 479 22.56 -28.34 1.71
N TYR A 480 22.51 -29.46 2.44
CA TYR A 480 23.63 -30.37 2.66
C TYR A 480 23.27 -31.79 2.23
N ARG A 481 24.23 -32.48 1.62
CA ARG A 481 24.12 -33.90 1.25
C ARG A 481 24.16 -34.79 2.51
N PRO A 482 23.75 -36.07 2.42
CA PRO A 482 23.83 -37.02 3.54
C PRO A 482 25.25 -37.22 4.09
N ASP A 483 26.28 -36.97 3.29
CA ASP A 483 27.69 -37.00 3.70
C ASP A 483 28.15 -35.72 4.45
N GLY A 484 27.28 -34.72 4.55
CA GLY A 484 27.54 -33.43 5.19
C GLY A 484 28.20 -32.37 4.30
N SER A 485 28.44 -32.66 3.02
CA SER A 485 28.95 -31.66 2.07
C SER A 485 27.86 -30.69 1.61
N PRO A 486 28.17 -29.40 1.36
CA PRO A 486 27.18 -28.45 0.85
C PRO A 486 26.78 -28.81 -0.59
N VAL A 487 25.50 -28.65 -0.90
CA VAL A 487 24.97 -28.76 -2.26
C VAL A 487 25.51 -27.60 -3.11
N ASP A 488 25.76 -27.86 -4.39
CA ASP A 488 26.21 -26.84 -5.34
C ASP A 488 25.07 -25.82 -5.57
N PRO A 489 25.30 -24.50 -5.35
CA PRO A 489 24.28 -23.47 -5.53
C PRO A 489 23.64 -23.43 -6.92
N GLU A 490 24.37 -23.79 -7.98
CA GLU A 490 23.82 -23.80 -9.34
C GLU A 490 22.84 -24.96 -9.53
N ILE A 491 23.13 -26.11 -8.91
CA ILE A 491 22.22 -27.26 -8.92
C ILE A 491 20.99 -26.97 -8.07
N ASP A 492 21.17 -26.37 -6.90
CA ASP A 492 20.10 -25.95 -6.00
C ASP A 492 19.11 -25.02 -6.73
N LYS A 493 19.63 -23.93 -7.30
CA LYS A 493 18.83 -22.96 -8.08
C LYS A 493 18.14 -23.59 -9.29
N LYS A 494 18.81 -24.51 -9.98
CA LYS A 494 18.22 -25.24 -11.12
C LYS A 494 17.03 -26.11 -10.69
N VAL A 495 17.19 -26.87 -9.60
CA VAL A 495 16.13 -27.77 -9.11
C VAL A 495 14.97 -26.96 -8.54
N GLU A 496 15.24 -25.91 -7.77
CA GLU A 496 14.22 -24.99 -7.26
C GLU A 496 13.41 -24.36 -8.40
N GLY A 497 14.09 -23.82 -9.43
CA GLY A 497 13.42 -23.25 -10.60
C GLY A 497 12.59 -24.27 -11.37
N THR A 498 13.04 -25.53 -11.42
CA THR A 498 12.28 -26.62 -12.06
C THR A 498 11.07 -27.01 -11.21
N PHE A 499 11.20 -27.04 -9.88
CA PHE A 499 10.10 -27.30 -8.96
C PHE A 499 9.00 -26.25 -9.07
N ASN A 500 9.36 -24.96 -9.05
CA ASN A 500 8.39 -23.86 -9.20
C ASN A 500 7.68 -23.93 -10.56
N LYS A 501 8.42 -24.21 -11.65
CA LYS A 501 7.82 -24.39 -12.98
C LYS A 501 6.83 -25.56 -13.04
N LEU A 502 7.09 -26.65 -12.29
CA LEU A 502 6.17 -27.78 -12.22
C LEU A 502 4.91 -27.44 -11.41
N LEU A 503 5.02 -26.61 -10.36
CA LEU A 503 3.86 -26.08 -9.64
C LEU A 503 3.01 -25.15 -10.53
N ASP A 504 3.64 -24.27 -11.32
CA ASP A 504 2.92 -23.41 -12.29
C ASP A 504 2.17 -24.27 -13.31
N LYS A 505 2.81 -25.33 -13.80
CA LYS A 505 2.18 -26.29 -14.72
C LYS A 505 1.06 -27.08 -14.06
N ALA A 506 1.20 -27.45 -12.78
CA ALA A 506 0.12 -28.10 -12.04
C ALA A 506 -1.09 -27.18 -11.89
N SER A 507 -0.88 -25.87 -11.73
CA SER A 507 -1.92 -24.85 -11.70
C SER A 507 -2.61 -24.67 -13.06
N LEU A 508 -1.86 -24.69 -14.15
CA LEU A 508 -2.42 -24.69 -15.51
C LEU A 508 -3.21 -25.97 -15.81
N LEU A 509 -2.69 -27.12 -15.37
CA LEU A 509 -3.36 -28.41 -15.48
C LEU A 509 -4.69 -28.39 -14.74
N ARG A 510 -4.71 -27.91 -13.48
CA ARG A 510 -5.93 -27.66 -12.70
C ARG A 510 -6.94 -26.83 -13.48
N ALA A 511 -6.51 -25.68 -14.03
CA ALA A 511 -7.40 -24.80 -14.80
C ALA A 511 -8.00 -25.51 -16.04
N SER A 512 -7.22 -26.35 -16.73
CA SER A 512 -7.70 -27.11 -17.89
C SER A 512 -8.61 -28.30 -17.53
N MET A 513 -8.47 -28.88 -16.34
CA MET A 513 -9.21 -30.07 -15.90
C MET A 513 -10.59 -29.75 -15.32
N GLY A 514 -10.83 -28.51 -14.88
CA GLY A 514 -12.12 -28.11 -14.30
C GLY A 514 -12.52 -28.98 -13.11
N GLU A 515 -13.76 -29.48 -13.10
CA GLU A 515 -14.27 -30.33 -12.00
C GLU A 515 -13.50 -31.64 -11.80
N MET A 516 -12.86 -32.17 -12.86
CA MET A 516 -12.08 -33.41 -12.79
C MET A 516 -10.81 -33.26 -11.94
N ALA A 517 -10.37 -32.03 -11.64
CA ALA A 517 -9.23 -31.78 -10.75
C ALA A 517 -9.51 -32.16 -9.29
N MET A 518 -10.78 -32.26 -8.89
CA MET A 518 -11.17 -32.58 -7.50
C MET A 518 -10.77 -34.00 -7.08
N ASP A 519 -10.70 -34.93 -8.04
CA ASP A 519 -10.38 -36.34 -7.81
C ASP A 519 -8.87 -36.66 -7.98
N VAL A 520 -8.05 -35.65 -8.29
CA VAL A 520 -6.61 -35.80 -8.51
C VAL A 520 -5.84 -35.22 -7.34
N SER A 521 -4.83 -35.96 -6.86
CA SER A 521 -3.93 -35.45 -5.85
C SER A 521 -2.80 -34.60 -6.45
N LEU A 522 -2.36 -33.57 -5.74
CA LEU A 522 -1.22 -32.75 -6.14
C LEU A 522 0.04 -33.58 -6.37
N GLY A 523 0.29 -34.58 -5.52
CA GLY A 523 1.42 -35.50 -5.66
C GLY A 523 1.39 -36.30 -6.96
N ALA A 524 0.22 -36.80 -7.37
CA ALA A 524 0.07 -37.50 -8.65
C ALA A 524 0.32 -36.58 -9.86
N ALA A 525 -0.15 -35.33 -9.79
CA ALA A 525 0.08 -34.33 -10.84
C ALA A 525 1.58 -33.98 -10.96
N LEU A 526 2.26 -33.68 -9.84
CA LEU A 526 3.67 -33.31 -9.85
C LEU A 526 4.57 -34.45 -10.34
N GLU A 527 4.29 -35.69 -9.96
CA GLU A 527 5.08 -36.83 -10.45
C GLU A 527 4.88 -37.07 -11.96
N THR A 528 3.64 -36.91 -12.45
CA THR A 528 3.34 -37.02 -13.89
C THR A 528 4.04 -35.93 -14.69
N LEU A 529 4.00 -34.68 -14.21
CA LEU A 529 4.65 -33.53 -14.85
C LEU A 529 6.18 -33.68 -14.84
N ARG A 530 6.76 -34.16 -13.74
CA ARG A 530 8.20 -34.44 -13.64
C ARG A 530 8.65 -35.45 -14.69
N GLN A 531 7.90 -36.54 -14.86
CA GLN A 531 8.21 -37.59 -15.83
C GLN A 531 8.10 -37.14 -17.29
N THR A 532 7.24 -36.17 -17.58
CA THR A 532 7.00 -35.67 -18.95
C THR A 532 7.90 -34.52 -19.37
N ASP A 533 8.32 -33.64 -18.44
CA ASP A 533 9.10 -32.43 -18.76
C ASP A 533 10.63 -32.63 -18.84
N GLY A 534 11.16 -33.77 -18.39
CA GLY A 534 12.57 -34.14 -18.57
C GLY A 534 13.62 -33.28 -17.82
N GLY A 535 13.21 -32.36 -16.93
CA GLY A 535 14.11 -31.39 -16.27
C GLY A 535 14.89 -31.91 -15.06
N VAL A 536 14.44 -33.00 -14.43
CA VAL A 536 15.02 -33.62 -13.22
C VAL A 536 15.28 -35.09 -13.54
N SER A 537 16.54 -35.44 -13.84
CA SER A 537 16.87 -36.76 -14.41
C SER A 537 17.99 -37.49 -13.69
N THR A 538 18.89 -36.76 -13.04
CA THR A 538 19.96 -37.37 -12.24
C THR A 538 19.48 -37.71 -10.83
N GLU A 539 20.08 -38.73 -10.21
CA GLU A 539 19.77 -39.13 -8.82
C GLU A 539 19.92 -37.95 -7.83
N GLN A 540 20.90 -37.08 -8.07
CA GLN A 540 21.13 -35.88 -7.27
C GLN A 540 19.99 -34.86 -7.41
N GLU A 541 19.51 -34.62 -8.62
CA GLU A 541 18.38 -33.71 -8.86
C GLU A 541 17.08 -34.27 -8.29
N ILE A 542 16.87 -35.60 -8.38
CA ILE A 542 15.69 -36.28 -7.81
C ILE A 542 15.67 -36.15 -6.29
N ASN A 543 16.81 -36.32 -5.62
CA ASN A 543 16.89 -36.16 -4.16
C ASN A 543 16.60 -34.73 -3.71
N LEU A 544 17.06 -33.72 -4.46
CA LEU A 544 16.74 -32.31 -4.20
C LEU A 544 15.26 -32.00 -4.48
N PHE A 545 14.70 -32.56 -5.55
CA PHE A 545 13.27 -32.43 -5.86
C PHE A 545 12.40 -33.02 -4.74
N ASN A 546 12.76 -34.20 -4.22
CA ASN A 546 12.09 -34.83 -3.08
C ASN A 546 12.18 -33.98 -1.80
N TRP A 547 13.26 -33.21 -1.61
CA TRP A 547 13.35 -32.27 -0.50
C TRP A 547 12.32 -31.14 -0.62
N HIS A 548 12.14 -30.56 -1.81
CA HIS A 548 11.10 -29.55 -2.04
C HIS A 548 9.69 -30.10 -1.83
N LEU A 549 9.42 -31.34 -2.26
CA LEU A 549 8.15 -32.03 -1.97
C LEU A 549 7.93 -32.17 -0.45
N ALA A 550 8.95 -32.60 0.29
CA ALA A 550 8.87 -32.72 1.76
C ALA A 550 8.66 -31.38 2.46
N ASN A 551 9.24 -30.28 1.94
CA ASN A 551 8.99 -28.94 2.45
C ASN A 551 7.53 -28.48 2.21
N LEU A 552 6.95 -28.88 1.08
CA LEU A 552 5.54 -28.62 0.78
C LEU A 552 4.59 -29.44 1.66
N GLU A 553 4.94 -30.70 1.94
CA GLU A 553 4.23 -31.52 2.93
C GLU A 553 4.32 -30.94 4.35
N TYR A 554 5.47 -30.34 4.69
CA TYR A 554 5.65 -29.61 5.95
C TYR A 554 4.71 -28.40 6.04
N ALA A 555 4.64 -27.57 4.99
CA ALA A 555 3.77 -26.39 4.97
C ALA A 555 2.28 -26.76 5.13
N ASN A 556 1.85 -27.83 4.46
CA ASN A 556 0.46 -28.30 4.47
C ASN A 556 0.11 -29.25 5.62
N ALA A 557 1.12 -29.71 6.38
CA ALA A 557 0.99 -30.76 7.39
C ALA A 557 0.27 -32.04 6.87
N GLY A 558 0.48 -32.40 5.61
CA GLY A 558 -0.22 -33.49 4.92
C GLY A 558 0.56 -34.07 3.74
N LEU A 559 0.26 -35.32 3.36
CA LEU A 559 0.91 -36.01 2.23
C LEU A 559 0.44 -35.42 0.90
N LEU A 560 1.35 -35.18 -0.04
CA LEU A 560 1.00 -34.64 -1.36
C LEU A 560 0.05 -35.57 -2.13
N SER A 561 0.10 -36.88 -1.86
CA SER A 561 -0.81 -37.88 -2.44
C SER A 561 -2.25 -37.77 -1.95
N LYS A 562 -2.50 -36.94 -0.93
CA LYS A 562 -3.82 -36.68 -0.33
C LYS A 562 -4.25 -35.22 -0.42
N LEU A 563 -3.34 -34.31 -0.79
CA LEU A 563 -3.69 -32.92 -1.06
C LEU A 563 -4.45 -32.84 -2.37
N SER A 564 -5.60 -32.18 -2.35
CA SER A 564 -6.42 -31.96 -3.53
C SER A 564 -5.68 -31.04 -4.51
N LEU A 565 -5.51 -31.46 -5.76
CA LEU A 565 -4.95 -30.58 -6.80
C LEU A 565 -5.81 -29.31 -6.97
N ALA A 566 -7.12 -29.41 -6.74
CA ALA A 566 -8.06 -28.32 -6.96
C ALA A 566 -8.09 -27.26 -5.84
N PHE A 567 -7.66 -27.59 -4.61
CA PHE A 567 -7.93 -26.74 -3.43
C PHE A 567 -6.80 -26.69 -2.40
N TRP A 568 -5.62 -27.25 -2.68
CA TRP A 568 -4.52 -27.27 -1.72
C TRP A 568 -3.98 -25.87 -1.37
N ASP A 569 -4.13 -24.90 -2.28
CA ASP A 569 -3.65 -23.52 -2.24
C ASP A 569 -4.79 -22.50 -2.16
N GLN A 570 -6.00 -22.92 -1.77
CA GLN A 570 -7.20 -22.08 -1.79
C GLN A 570 -7.11 -20.86 -0.84
N ASP A 571 -6.21 -20.91 0.13
CA ASP A 571 -5.94 -19.84 1.09
C ASP A 571 -4.78 -18.90 0.68
N ASP A 572 -4.05 -19.20 -0.40
CA ASP A 572 -2.94 -18.36 -0.92
C ASP A 572 -3.36 -16.91 -1.22
N PRO A 573 -4.56 -16.61 -1.77
CA PRO A 573 -5.00 -15.22 -1.99
C PRO A 573 -5.15 -14.41 -0.69
N TYR A 574 -5.18 -15.06 0.46
CA TYR A 574 -5.31 -14.44 1.78
C TYR A 574 -3.99 -14.43 2.56
N ASP A 575 -2.85 -14.68 1.89
CA ASP A 575 -1.54 -14.61 2.52
C ASP A 575 -1.26 -13.20 3.07
N MET A 576 -0.58 -13.15 4.20
CA MET A 576 -0.40 -11.93 4.97
C MET A 576 0.97 -11.32 4.67
N GLY A 577 1.01 -10.05 4.28
CA GLY A 577 2.26 -9.35 3.99
C GLY A 577 3.24 -9.23 5.17
N GLY A 578 4.53 -9.09 4.85
CA GLY A 578 5.64 -8.87 5.79
C GLY A 578 6.44 -10.13 6.13
N ASP A 579 7.47 -9.99 6.97
CA ASP A 579 8.40 -11.08 7.25
C ASP A 579 7.81 -12.16 8.19
N HIS A 580 8.06 -13.43 7.89
CA HIS A 580 7.78 -14.54 8.82
C HIS A 580 8.69 -14.45 10.05
N CYS A 581 8.13 -14.64 11.25
CA CYS A 581 8.86 -14.42 12.51
C CYS A 581 8.72 -15.54 13.55
N PHE A 582 9.72 -15.67 14.44
CA PHE A 582 9.66 -16.45 15.69
C PHE A 582 9.52 -15.54 16.93
N LEU A 583 8.87 -16.05 17.99
CA LEU A 583 8.77 -15.38 19.30
C LEU A 583 9.75 -16.00 20.34
N PRO A 584 10.74 -15.24 20.85
CA PRO A 584 11.64 -15.71 21.90
C PRO A 584 10.92 -16.07 23.21
N GLY A 585 11.27 -17.22 23.77
CA GLY A 585 10.62 -17.78 24.95
C GLY A 585 9.30 -18.52 24.66
N GLY A 586 8.94 -18.63 23.38
CA GLY A 586 7.86 -19.44 22.80
C GLY A 586 6.43 -18.91 22.96
N ASN A 587 5.55 -19.41 22.09
CA ASN A 587 4.20 -18.88 21.89
C ASN A 587 3.23 -19.13 23.07
N GLY A 588 3.57 -20.00 24.03
CA GLY A 588 2.78 -20.29 25.22
C GLY A 588 2.61 -19.11 26.20
N ARG A 589 3.37 -18.02 25.99
CA ARG A 589 3.29 -16.77 26.78
C ARG A 589 2.00 -15.97 26.56
N LEU A 590 1.17 -16.36 25.59
CA LEU A 590 -0.05 -15.65 25.24
C LEU A 590 -1.25 -15.96 26.19
N VAL A 591 -1.13 -16.84 27.20
CA VAL A 591 -2.33 -17.36 27.92
C VAL A 591 -2.17 -17.74 29.42
N VAL A 592 -3.26 -17.68 30.25
CA VAL A 592 -3.36 -18.03 31.70
C VAL A 592 -4.74 -18.68 32.08
N VAL A 593 -4.88 -19.49 33.18
CA VAL A 593 -6.11 -20.25 33.60
C VAL A 593 -6.30 -20.41 35.14
N ASN A 594 -7.55 -20.66 35.61
CA ASN A 594 -7.93 -21.25 36.93
C ASN A 594 -9.16 -22.24 36.81
N GLY A 595 -9.30 -23.20 37.76
CA GLY A 595 -9.99 -24.52 37.58
C GLY A 595 -11.45 -24.77 38.09
N GLY A 596 -11.89 -26.04 37.95
CA GLY A 596 -13.20 -26.54 37.45
C GLY A 596 -14.42 -26.82 38.37
N GLN A 597 -15.62 -26.88 37.76
CA GLN A 597 -16.97 -27.21 38.29
C GLN A 597 -17.95 -27.68 37.18
N VAL A 598 -19.25 -27.84 37.50
CA VAL A 598 -20.37 -27.86 36.52
C VAL A 598 -20.67 -26.44 36.08
N TYR A 599 -20.94 -26.24 34.79
CA TYR A 599 -21.14 -24.92 34.21
C TYR A 599 -22.43 -24.86 33.39
N GLU A 600 -23.29 -23.93 33.75
CA GLU A 600 -24.52 -23.60 33.02
C GLU A 600 -24.35 -22.26 32.30
N GLY A 601 -24.87 -22.16 31.08
CA GLY A 601 -24.83 -20.96 30.27
C GLY A 601 -25.83 -21.00 29.12
N ASP A 602 -26.21 -19.83 28.63
CA ASP A 602 -27.21 -19.62 27.58
C ASP A 602 -26.71 -20.02 26.19
N MET A 603 -25.39 -20.00 25.99
CA MET A 603 -24.75 -20.30 24.71
C MET A 603 -23.40 -21.00 24.91
N ALA A 604 -23.07 -21.91 23.99
CA ALA A 604 -21.81 -22.64 24.00
C ALA A 604 -21.06 -22.47 22.66
N LEU A 605 -19.85 -21.92 22.72
CA LEU A 605 -18.94 -21.80 21.58
C LEU A 605 -17.91 -22.93 21.61
N CYS A 606 -18.01 -23.86 20.67
CA CYS A 606 -17.12 -25.01 20.60
C CYS A 606 -15.91 -24.73 19.70
N THR A 607 -14.71 -24.67 20.28
CA THR A 607 -13.44 -24.42 19.57
C THR A 607 -12.47 -25.59 19.64
N VAL A 608 -13.00 -26.78 19.95
CA VAL A 608 -12.19 -27.99 20.09
C VAL A 608 -11.60 -28.40 18.73
N PRO A 609 -10.39 -28.99 18.70
CA PRO A 609 -9.78 -29.42 17.44
C PRO A 609 -10.66 -30.44 16.71
N LEU A 610 -10.63 -30.43 15.37
CA LEU A 610 -11.38 -31.38 14.53
C LEU A 610 -11.12 -32.85 14.91
N GLY A 611 -9.87 -33.20 15.25
CA GLY A 611 -9.54 -34.55 15.72
C GLY A 611 -10.26 -34.96 17.01
N VAL A 612 -10.60 -34.01 17.89
CA VAL A 612 -11.40 -34.28 19.10
C VAL A 612 -12.86 -34.55 18.75
N LEU A 613 -13.42 -33.81 17.78
CA LEU A 613 -14.77 -34.06 17.27
C LEU A 613 -14.87 -35.43 16.60
N LYS A 614 -13.86 -35.79 15.79
CA LYS A 614 -13.78 -37.08 15.09
C LYS A 614 -13.66 -38.28 16.04
N ASN A 615 -12.91 -38.14 17.12
CA ASN A 615 -12.68 -39.22 18.08
C ASN A 615 -13.85 -39.45 19.05
N GLY A 616 -14.93 -38.66 18.98
CA GLY A 616 -16.11 -38.84 19.83
C GLY A 616 -15.88 -38.55 21.31
N GLY A 617 -14.81 -37.82 21.67
CA GLY A 617 -14.48 -37.49 23.07
C GLY A 617 -15.46 -36.52 23.75
N ILE A 618 -16.38 -35.92 22.98
CA ILE A 618 -17.42 -35.02 23.46
C ILE A 618 -18.76 -35.53 22.93
N LYS A 619 -19.70 -35.80 23.83
CA LYS A 619 -21.06 -36.20 23.49
C LYS A 619 -21.96 -34.96 23.43
N PHE A 620 -22.55 -34.69 22.28
CA PHE A 620 -23.56 -33.63 22.10
C PHE A 620 -24.96 -34.19 22.39
N VAL A 621 -25.77 -33.44 23.13
CA VAL A 621 -27.17 -33.76 23.41
C VAL A 621 -28.01 -32.49 23.21
N PRO A 622 -28.92 -32.44 22.21
CA PRO A 622 -29.12 -33.44 21.16
C PRO A 622 -27.87 -33.62 20.27
N GLU A 623 -27.81 -34.71 19.52
CA GLU A 623 -26.69 -35.03 18.63
C GLU A 623 -26.54 -33.96 17.52
N LEU A 624 -25.32 -33.82 16.98
CA LEU A 624 -25.06 -32.87 15.91
C LEU A 624 -25.84 -33.24 14.63
N PRO A 625 -26.34 -32.26 13.85
CA PRO A 625 -27.03 -32.54 12.59
C PRO A 625 -26.16 -33.29 11.57
N GLN A 626 -26.76 -34.15 10.75
CA GLN A 626 -26.04 -34.99 9.77
C GLN A 626 -25.10 -34.19 8.87
N ARG A 627 -25.54 -33.04 8.34
CA ARG A 627 -24.69 -32.14 7.53
C ARG A 627 -23.37 -31.73 8.21
N LYS A 628 -23.33 -31.64 9.55
CA LYS A 628 -22.11 -31.37 10.31
C LYS A 628 -21.29 -32.63 10.55
N LEU A 629 -21.95 -33.78 10.72
CA LEU A 629 -21.30 -35.08 10.83
C LEU A 629 -20.64 -35.52 9.52
N ASP A 630 -21.22 -35.21 8.36
CA ASP A 630 -20.64 -35.57 7.05
C ASP A 630 -19.33 -34.82 6.79
N VAL A 631 -19.29 -33.52 7.11
CA VAL A 631 -18.07 -32.68 7.03
C VAL A 631 -17.05 -33.09 8.09
N ALA A 632 -17.52 -33.40 9.31
CA ALA A 632 -16.66 -33.86 10.40
C ALA A 632 -16.27 -35.35 10.28
N GLY A 633 -16.89 -36.13 9.41
CA GLY A 633 -16.78 -37.59 9.32
C GLY A 633 -15.87 -38.09 8.19
N GLY A 634 -15.40 -37.20 7.32
CA GLY A 634 -14.41 -37.54 6.30
C GLY A 634 -13.13 -38.14 6.93
N PRO A 635 -12.58 -39.23 6.35
CA PRO A 635 -11.42 -39.92 6.91
C PRO A 635 -10.23 -38.97 6.95
N LEU A 636 -9.77 -38.63 8.16
CA LEU A 636 -8.54 -37.87 8.35
C LEU A 636 -7.75 -38.58 9.44
N LEU A 637 -6.80 -39.42 9.00
CA LEU A 637 -5.71 -39.89 9.84
C LEU A 637 -4.74 -38.71 10.02
N MET A 638 -4.52 -38.30 11.28
CA MET A 638 -3.67 -37.17 11.64
C MET A 638 -2.64 -37.61 12.69
N ALA A 639 -1.36 -37.56 12.35
CA ALA A 639 -0.21 -37.40 13.27
C ALA A 639 1.01 -36.89 12.46
N LEU A 640 1.87 -36.08 13.09
CA LEU A 640 2.86 -35.18 12.46
C LEU A 640 4.31 -35.67 12.63
N VAL A 641 4.96 -36.06 11.52
CA VAL A 641 6.34 -35.78 11.07
C VAL A 641 6.28 -35.94 9.51
N ALA A 642 7.06 -35.21 8.70
CA ALA A 642 6.83 -35.14 7.23
C ALA A 642 7.25 -36.43 6.49
N GLY A 643 6.47 -36.84 5.49
CA GLY A 643 6.69 -38.04 4.67
C GLY A 643 6.59 -39.39 5.39
N GLU A 644 7.00 -40.46 4.71
CA GLU A 644 6.93 -41.87 5.18
C GLU A 644 7.94 -42.17 6.33
N ALA A 645 9.02 -41.40 6.45
CA ALA A 645 10.08 -41.55 7.47
C ALA A 645 9.62 -41.24 8.91
N ALA A 646 8.51 -40.51 9.05
CA ALA A 646 7.86 -40.13 10.29
C ALA A 646 7.33 -41.29 11.13
N TYR A 647 6.71 -42.27 10.46
CA TYR A 647 6.08 -43.44 11.09
C TYR A 647 7.10 -44.31 11.83
N ASN A 648 8.30 -44.43 11.27
CA ASN A 648 9.41 -45.13 11.89
C ASN A 648 9.96 -44.36 13.10
N PHE A 649 9.87 -43.02 13.12
CA PHE A 649 10.40 -42.19 14.20
C PHE A 649 9.54 -42.19 15.47
N GLU A 650 8.20 -42.16 15.35
CA GLU A 650 7.29 -42.22 16.52
C GLU A 650 7.31 -43.58 17.25
N THR A 651 7.65 -44.65 16.53
CA THR A 651 7.81 -46.00 17.07
C THR A 651 9.23 -46.29 17.57
N THR A 652 10.18 -45.37 17.33
CA THR A 652 11.58 -45.48 17.72
C THR A 652 11.80 -44.89 19.13
N PRO A 653 12.57 -45.56 20.00
CA PRO A 653 12.92 -45.03 21.32
C PRO A 653 13.60 -43.64 21.25
N PRO A 654 13.33 -42.71 22.19
CA PRO A 654 13.90 -41.36 22.17
C PRO A 654 15.44 -41.32 22.12
N THR A 655 16.11 -42.34 22.67
CA THR A 655 17.58 -42.47 22.65
C THR A 655 18.12 -42.74 21.25
N ASP A 656 17.39 -43.47 20.43
CA ASP A 656 17.81 -43.89 19.10
C ASP A 656 17.56 -42.77 18.09
N ALA A 657 16.45 -42.05 18.25
CA ALA A 657 16.18 -40.78 17.58
C ALA A 657 17.29 -39.73 17.82
N VAL A 658 17.71 -39.55 19.08
CA VAL A 658 18.79 -38.62 19.46
C VAL A 658 20.17 -39.11 18.98
N SER A 659 20.37 -40.42 18.86
CA SER A 659 21.61 -41.01 18.36
C SER A 659 21.76 -40.84 16.84
N SER A 660 20.68 -41.03 16.07
CA SER A 660 20.62 -40.74 14.63
C SER A 660 20.84 -39.25 14.34
N VAL A 661 20.32 -38.37 15.19
CA VAL A 661 20.64 -36.94 15.19
C VAL A 661 22.12 -36.71 15.52
N SER A 662 22.65 -37.33 16.58
CA SER A 662 24.05 -37.13 17.02
C SER A 662 25.12 -37.71 16.08
N MET A 663 24.82 -38.75 15.29
CA MET A 663 25.72 -39.28 14.26
C MET A 663 25.96 -38.27 13.13
N ASN A 664 24.98 -37.40 12.87
CA ASN A 664 25.08 -36.29 11.91
C ASN A 664 25.71 -35.01 12.53
N ARG A 665 26.47 -35.12 13.64
CA ARG A 665 27.04 -33.97 14.37
C ARG A 665 27.94 -33.03 13.57
N LYS A 666 28.56 -33.49 12.47
CA LYS A 666 29.31 -32.60 11.54
C LYS A 666 28.39 -31.79 10.62
N VAL A 667 27.14 -32.23 10.43
CA VAL A 667 26.06 -31.62 9.63
C VAL A 667 25.13 -30.74 10.49
N LEU A 668 25.18 -30.90 11.81
CA LEU A 668 24.31 -30.23 12.79
C LEU A 668 24.60 -28.75 13.06
N ARG A 669 25.57 -28.13 12.38
CA ARG A 669 25.58 -26.65 12.28
C ARG A 669 24.53 -26.14 11.30
N SER A 670 23.88 -27.01 10.53
CA SER A 670 23.06 -26.54 9.42
C SER A 670 21.80 -27.32 9.07
N GLN A 671 21.52 -28.55 9.51
CA GLN A 671 20.22 -29.17 9.15
C GLN A 671 19.79 -30.39 9.99
N ILE A 672 18.70 -30.25 10.74
CA ILE A 672 17.63 -31.25 10.95
C ILE A 672 16.31 -30.48 10.99
N LEU A 673 15.25 -31.04 10.38
CA LEU A 673 13.85 -30.60 10.40
C LEU A 673 13.18 -30.78 11.78
N CYS A 674 13.88 -30.34 12.81
CA CYS A 674 13.37 -29.98 14.12
C CYS A 674 13.94 -28.58 14.33
N LYS A 675 13.13 -27.53 14.18
CA LYS A 675 13.56 -26.14 14.43
C LYS A 675 13.85 -25.95 15.93
N VAL A 676 14.93 -26.56 16.43
CA VAL A 676 15.51 -26.29 17.74
C VAL A 676 16.58 -25.22 17.52
N PHE A 677 16.14 -23.96 17.53
CA PHE A 677 17.07 -22.84 17.56
C PHE A 677 17.44 -22.54 19.01
N VAL A 678 18.72 -22.70 19.35
CA VAL A 678 19.28 -22.17 20.59
C VAL A 678 19.55 -20.69 20.33
N LEU A 679 18.68 -19.82 20.84
CA LEU A 679 18.97 -18.39 20.94
C LEU A 679 19.94 -18.22 22.12
N ASP A 680 21.21 -17.91 21.82
CA ASP A 680 22.15 -17.49 22.86
C ASP A 680 21.63 -16.19 23.46
N GLY A 681 21.28 -16.23 24.75
CA GLY A 681 20.91 -15.04 25.50
C GLY A 681 22.12 -14.09 25.56
N GLU A 682 21.96 -12.87 25.05
CA GLU A 682 22.94 -11.82 25.22
C GLU A 682 23.22 -11.61 26.71
N GLN A 683 24.51 -11.66 27.04
CA GLN A 683 25.03 -11.14 28.29
C GLN A 683 24.68 -9.65 28.35
N THR A 684 23.90 -9.26 29.34
CA THR A 684 23.77 -7.88 29.79
C THR A 684 25.18 -7.31 30.03
N PRO A 685 25.61 -6.23 29.33
CA PRO A 685 26.75 -5.47 29.78
C PRO A 685 26.32 -4.73 31.05
N SER A 686 27.07 -4.95 32.12
CA SER A 686 27.04 -4.09 33.29
C SER A 686 27.45 -2.66 32.89
N VAL A 687 26.51 -1.72 33.01
CA VAL A 687 26.52 -0.47 33.80
C VAL A 687 25.37 0.41 33.32
#